data_AF-A0A7V4L9B9-F1
#
_entry.id   AF-A0A7V4L9B9-F1
#
_cell.length_a   1.000
_cell.length_b   1.000
_cell.length_c   1.000
_cell.angle_alpha   90.00
_cell.angle_beta   90.00
_cell.angle_gamma   90.00
#
_symmetry.space_group_name_H-M   'P 1'
#
loop_
_entity.id
_entity.type
_entity.pdbx_description
1 polymer ?
#
loop_
_entity_poly.entity_id
_entity_poly.type
_entity_poly.pdbx_seq_one_letter_code
_entity_poly.pdbx_strand_id
1 'polypeptide(L)'
;YGARKDSGSASCTYYSVCLSTSITKIMVKPIGPDSCPTGNQSGTFDLSSFRNATDIWIEYRGDNSNIQRDYSASPVTVGNNAFYLTSDPKTLKYPACEIGTPPDKGVPDGFTKVHFRWPWNDPTDPKTPYPGSGCPASSQRDPVTKKCPFDLQGKVGFTVPPYPSSLKVTGLTCEMTAVLEFQDGTCPWYYVLIPDSAWPTSGPSKSIVFRYPDESKSLFTNGIALPPRTASIKEYWIAYAGAPDNTIASTTCCLDWSLQTNSYFVYTSNPGPGYTNCGGSVTPPDPCSPPQPSGYHTVHFRYLWAGQKTFTFFPNLNLMPKWMELEVNAPGNALKVICQREQDRPWYACPVPDSAFSPSTTWRAVDKLHDPEWNTVKPWPLPAQPKEYWIRWYYGKPDIPRDKDPPNFKVYDYYPDGVNGDWSATSDWNDEMCAPKPPPTPVNVGFGNGAWFPYKRTNYLYPYGGSLAYIYPEAAKVQDLFDAFVWERYQIWKKNWVREGDEACGPGTARVYSDTPEGTVSEGQGYGIAIAAAIGDKELVGKLWEFVRRFRSQKKYCFLMGWIWKDRSQCTAPDEGGKDDSAFDGDVDIAIGLVYAALQWPNEYTQIAIDWLKGLECEINAKYGDGYNYPTAGDSWDKAYCSADKCDYAPGTKNTVYVDYYPPGYFRVFGDFLAEKLGKDAKANNGQTYRDFWYKTAETVWELVERCYDAKGVHPGLMGNQGHIDQPCSAGGGEPYEWGRALWRLAIDAAWFGDNTSLPENKPGSSSHYPPKSRMQAKMDLIQNFYSNFYKNNPPEPNANRFSTICHQLGTDGTVRGTDDTVRNCDPAYGHNSYTVNLALCPYVTMFDDGGRTTPDIRREAIEEAISTTVQNDRYFQESLGVYSILFMTGNFPNPMTVPK
;
A
#
# COMPACT_ATOMS: atom_id res chain seq x y z
N TYR A 1 12.09 -47.29 10.15
CA TYR A 1 12.12 -46.31 11.25
C TYR A 1 13.55 -46.12 11.69
N GLY A 2 14.00 -44.89 11.92
CA GLY A 2 15.33 -44.60 12.44
C GLY A 2 15.29 -44.44 13.95
N ALA A 3 16.21 -45.11 14.66
CA ALA A 3 16.33 -44.97 16.11
C ALA A 3 17.41 -43.93 16.46
N ARG A 4 17.07 -43.00 17.36
CA ARG A 4 18.01 -42.01 17.93
C ARG A 4 18.70 -42.62 19.14
N LYS A 5 19.92 -42.19 19.46
CA LYS A 5 20.56 -42.52 20.73
C LYS A 5 19.94 -41.67 21.83
N ASP A 6 19.73 -42.22 23.02
CA ASP A 6 19.02 -41.50 24.10
C ASP A 6 19.87 -40.46 24.84
N SER A 7 21.20 -40.54 24.72
CA SER A 7 22.14 -39.53 25.21
C SER A 7 23.50 -39.61 24.51
N GLY A 8 24.06 -38.46 24.16
CA GLY A 8 25.43 -38.29 23.68
C GLY A 8 26.53 -38.67 24.67
N SER A 9 26.20 -38.98 25.94
CA SER A 9 27.18 -39.57 26.86
C SER A 9 27.76 -40.86 26.31
N ALA A 10 29.08 -41.02 26.38
CA ALA A 10 29.77 -42.26 26.04
C ALA A 10 29.30 -43.47 26.89
N SER A 11 28.69 -43.23 28.06
CA SER A 11 28.12 -44.28 28.91
C SER A 11 26.70 -44.72 28.53
N CYS A 12 25.97 -43.95 27.71
CA CYS A 12 24.64 -44.35 27.26
C CYS A 12 24.73 -45.28 26.04
N THR A 13 23.99 -46.39 26.08
CA THR A 13 23.94 -47.40 25.00
C THR A 13 22.53 -47.66 24.47
N TYR A 14 21.52 -46.98 25.01
CA TYR A 14 20.12 -47.09 24.57
C TYR A 14 19.82 -46.23 23.35
N TYR A 15 18.88 -46.72 22.55
CA TYR A 15 18.33 -46.04 21.38
C TYR A 15 16.80 -46.13 21.41
N SER A 16 16.12 -45.02 21.15
CA SER A 16 14.65 -44.94 21.11
C SER A 16 14.11 -44.63 19.71
N VAL A 17 12.86 -45.04 19.47
CA VAL A 17 12.07 -44.66 18.29
C VAL A 17 10.59 -44.74 18.60
N CYS A 18 9.81 -43.74 18.19
CA CYS A 18 8.35 -43.79 18.30
C CYS A 18 7.77 -44.68 17.19
N LEU A 19 6.82 -45.55 17.54
CA LEU A 19 6.15 -46.47 16.63
C LEU A 19 4.63 -46.29 16.71
N SER A 20 3.92 -46.53 15.63
CA SER A 20 2.45 -46.60 15.66
C SER A 20 2.00 -47.78 16.53
N THR A 21 0.94 -47.59 17.33
CA THR A 21 0.32 -48.65 18.15
C THR A 21 -0.26 -49.81 17.32
N SER A 22 -0.40 -49.62 16.00
CA SER A 22 -0.73 -50.70 15.05
C SER A 22 0.43 -51.66 14.76
N ILE A 23 1.68 -51.29 15.09
CA ILE A 23 2.88 -52.08 14.82
C ILE A 23 3.06 -53.10 15.95
N THR A 24 2.92 -54.38 15.60
CA THR A 24 3.05 -55.49 16.56
C THR A 24 4.31 -56.31 16.38
N LYS A 25 5.12 -56.02 15.35
CA LYS A 25 6.34 -56.76 15.01
C LYS A 25 7.39 -55.80 14.45
N ILE A 26 8.64 -55.91 14.90
CA ILE A 26 9.76 -55.11 14.41
C ILE A 26 11.01 -55.95 14.14
N MET A 27 11.93 -55.40 13.35
CA MET A 27 13.30 -55.89 13.16
C MET A 27 14.25 -54.71 13.30
N VAL A 28 15.45 -54.95 13.81
CA VAL A 28 16.51 -53.97 14.03
C VAL A 28 17.63 -54.21 13.02
N LYS A 29 18.32 -53.16 12.58
CA LYS A 29 19.52 -53.25 11.74
C LYS A 29 20.50 -52.12 12.11
N PRO A 30 21.82 -52.35 12.21
CA PRO A 30 22.75 -51.30 12.58
C PRO A 30 23.00 -50.31 11.43
N ILE A 31 23.37 -49.09 11.79
CA ILE A 31 23.80 -48.02 10.87
C ILE A 31 25.33 -47.92 10.90
N GLY A 32 25.95 -47.74 9.73
CA GLY A 32 27.39 -47.62 9.57
C GLY A 32 27.94 -46.21 9.80
N PRO A 33 29.28 -46.06 9.79
CA PRO A 33 29.98 -44.78 9.94
C PRO A 33 29.85 -43.84 8.72
N ASP A 34 28.98 -44.18 7.77
CA ASP A 34 28.57 -43.42 6.58
C ASP A 34 27.07 -43.02 6.64
N SER A 35 26.41 -43.27 7.79
CA SER A 35 24.95 -43.17 7.99
C SER A 35 24.09 -44.12 7.15
N CYS A 36 24.69 -45.14 6.51
CA CYS A 36 23.97 -46.13 5.71
C CYS A 36 23.64 -47.41 6.52
N PRO A 37 22.53 -48.11 6.25
CA PRO A 37 22.22 -49.38 6.91
C PRO A 37 23.23 -50.47 6.56
N THR A 38 23.97 -50.96 7.56
CA THR A 38 25.05 -51.94 7.40
C THR A 38 24.77 -53.26 8.15
N GLY A 39 25.63 -54.25 8.00
CA GLY A 39 25.55 -55.53 8.70
C GLY A 39 24.27 -56.33 8.46
N ASN A 40 24.07 -57.34 9.31
CA ASN A 40 22.89 -58.20 9.28
C ASN A 40 21.70 -57.53 9.98
N GLN A 41 20.49 -57.85 9.51
CA GLN A 41 19.24 -57.49 10.17
C GLN A 41 18.91 -58.54 11.25
N SER A 42 18.23 -58.12 12.33
CA SER A 42 17.71 -59.06 13.32
C SER A 42 16.57 -59.90 12.75
N GLY A 43 16.27 -61.03 13.38
CA GLY A 43 14.93 -61.62 13.22
C GLY A 43 13.85 -60.78 13.92
N THR A 44 12.63 -61.30 13.92
CA THR A 44 11.46 -60.53 14.35
C THR A 44 11.29 -60.48 15.87
N PHE A 45 11.22 -59.27 16.43
CA PHE A 45 10.69 -59.01 17.77
C PHE A 45 9.16 -58.93 17.70
N ASP A 46 8.45 -59.67 18.55
CA ASP A 46 6.99 -59.58 18.70
C ASP A 46 6.65 -58.65 19.87
N LEU A 47 5.88 -57.60 19.58
CA LEU A 47 5.46 -56.56 20.53
C LEU A 47 3.96 -56.65 20.85
N SER A 48 3.25 -57.68 20.37
CA SER A 48 1.79 -57.77 20.43
C SER A 48 1.20 -57.80 21.85
N SER A 49 2.00 -58.16 22.86
CA SER A 49 1.64 -58.09 24.29
C SER A 49 1.71 -56.67 24.89
N PHE A 50 2.33 -55.71 24.19
CA PHE A 50 2.60 -54.36 24.69
C PHE A 50 1.77 -53.26 24.02
N ARG A 51 0.66 -53.62 23.32
CA ARG A 51 -0.18 -52.68 22.54
C ARG A 51 -0.68 -51.43 23.28
N ASN A 52 -0.74 -51.47 24.61
CA ASN A 52 -1.20 -50.38 25.47
C ASN A 52 -0.06 -49.73 26.29
N ALA A 53 1.19 -50.14 26.10
CA ALA A 53 2.33 -49.54 26.76
C ALA A 53 2.75 -48.25 26.04
N THR A 54 3.17 -47.23 26.79
CA THR A 54 3.76 -46.01 26.22
C THR A 54 5.17 -46.26 25.69
N ASP A 55 5.92 -47.08 26.41
CA ASP A 55 7.33 -47.37 26.16
C ASP A 55 7.57 -48.88 26.20
N ILE A 56 8.43 -49.38 25.31
CA ILE A 56 8.85 -50.79 25.27
C ILE A 56 10.37 -50.82 25.16
N TRP A 57 11.01 -51.37 26.17
CA TRP A 57 12.46 -51.48 26.26
C TRP A 57 12.91 -52.86 25.78
N ILE A 58 13.97 -52.88 24.97
CA ILE A 58 14.60 -54.10 24.45
C ILE A 58 16.06 -54.11 24.91
N GLU A 59 16.39 -55.00 25.85
CA GLU A 59 17.73 -55.10 26.44
C GLU A 59 18.34 -56.48 26.15
N TYR A 60 19.57 -56.54 25.64
CA TYR A 60 20.29 -57.81 25.53
C TYR A 60 20.94 -58.18 26.88
N ARG A 61 20.54 -59.33 27.43
CA ARG A 61 21.03 -59.88 28.71
C ARG A 61 21.91 -61.11 28.55
N GLY A 62 21.96 -61.69 27.36
CA GLY A 62 22.77 -62.86 27.05
C GLY A 62 24.27 -62.59 27.06
N ASP A 63 25.04 -63.64 26.80
CA ASP A 63 26.49 -63.57 26.67
C ASP A 63 26.90 -63.02 25.29
N ASN A 64 27.90 -62.15 25.22
CA ASN A 64 28.38 -61.54 23.97
C ASN A 64 28.79 -62.56 22.91
N SER A 65 29.23 -63.76 23.28
CA SER A 65 29.54 -64.86 22.34
C SER A 65 28.32 -65.39 21.60
N ASN A 66 27.12 -65.20 22.16
CA ASN A 66 25.85 -65.68 21.60
C ASN A 66 25.07 -64.60 20.83
N ILE A 67 25.46 -63.31 20.95
CA ILE A 67 24.65 -62.17 20.49
C ILE A 67 24.25 -62.26 19.00
N GLN A 68 25.16 -62.69 18.12
CA GLN A 68 24.86 -62.80 16.68
C GLN A 68 23.81 -63.89 16.39
N ARG A 69 23.86 -65.02 17.10
CA ARG A 69 22.87 -66.10 16.98
C ARG A 69 21.52 -65.65 17.49
N ASP A 70 21.49 -65.05 18.68
CA ASP A 70 20.25 -64.66 19.34
C ASP A 70 19.56 -63.46 18.65
N TYR A 71 20.36 -62.59 18.02
CA TYR A 71 19.89 -61.46 17.19
C TYR A 71 19.33 -61.90 15.84
N SER A 72 19.94 -62.91 15.18
CA SER A 72 19.50 -63.39 13.87
C SER A 72 18.40 -64.48 13.92
N ALA A 73 18.10 -65.04 15.09
CA ALA A 73 16.96 -65.94 15.29
C ALA A 73 15.63 -65.27 14.92
N SER A 74 14.72 -65.98 14.23
CA SER A 74 13.42 -65.45 13.81
C SER A 74 12.27 -66.38 14.23
N PRO A 75 11.37 -65.96 15.15
CA PRO A 75 11.46 -64.73 15.96
C PRO A 75 12.71 -64.73 16.86
N VAL A 76 13.10 -63.55 17.32
CA VAL A 76 14.28 -63.41 18.20
C VAL A 76 14.10 -64.15 19.52
N THR A 77 15.21 -64.64 20.08
CA THR A 77 15.19 -65.35 21.36
C THR A 77 14.90 -64.36 22.49
N VAL A 78 13.71 -64.46 23.08
CA VAL A 78 13.29 -63.64 24.23
C VAL A 78 13.37 -64.45 25.53
N GLY A 79 14.03 -63.90 26.55
CA GLY A 79 14.19 -64.51 27.88
C GLY A 79 15.36 -63.94 28.67
N ASN A 80 15.49 -64.33 29.94
CA ASN A 80 16.48 -63.76 30.88
C ASN A 80 17.95 -63.87 30.45
N ASN A 81 18.28 -64.78 29.51
CA ASN A 81 19.62 -65.03 28.99
C ASN A 81 19.78 -64.67 27.49
N ALA A 82 18.86 -63.89 26.93
CA ALA A 82 18.89 -63.43 25.53
C ALA A 82 18.35 -61.99 25.45
N PHE A 83 17.38 -61.68 24.58
CA PHE A 83 16.69 -60.38 24.64
C PHE A 83 15.61 -60.35 25.72
N TYR A 84 15.55 -59.25 26.47
CA TYR A 84 14.52 -58.99 27.47
C TYR A 84 13.65 -57.81 27.02
N LEU A 85 12.33 -58.03 26.98
CA LEU A 85 11.34 -57.05 26.57
C LEU A 85 10.49 -56.67 27.79
N THR A 86 10.34 -55.37 28.05
CA THR A 86 9.58 -54.86 29.20
C THR A 86 8.99 -53.48 28.93
N SER A 87 7.88 -53.15 29.61
CA SER A 87 7.35 -51.80 29.68
C SER A 87 7.61 -51.11 31.03
N ASP A 88 8.27 -51.78 31.98
CA ASP A 88 8.70 -51.17 33.25
C ASP A 88 10.23 -50.97 33.22
N PRO A 89 10.74 -49.72 33.06
CA PRO A 89 12.17 -49.45 33.01
C PRO A 89 12.91 -49.81 34.30
N LYS A 90 12.21 -49.97 35.44
CA LYS A 90 12.83 -50.42 36.71
C LYS A 90 13.29 -51.88 36.66
N THR A 91 12.81 -52.64 35.68
CA THR A 91 13.17 -54.05 35.50
C THR A 91 14.44 -54.25 34.67
N LEU A 92 15.02 -53.19 34.09
CA LEU A 92 16.24 -53.23 33.26
C LEU A 92 17.50 -53.54 34.08
N LYS A 93 18.46 -54.23 33.47
CA LYS A 93 19.75 -54.60 34.10
C LYS A 93 20.71 -53.40 34.08
N TYR A 94 20.70 -52.67 32.98
CA TYR A 94 21.37 -51.38 32.83
C TYR A 94 20.30 -50.29 32.88
N PRO A 95 20.41 -49.30 33.79
CA PRO A 95 19.44 -48.21 33.87
C PRO A 95 19.23 -47.56 32.50
N ALA A 96 17.96 -47.34 32.14
CA ALA A 96 17.64 -46.48 31.02
C ALA A 96 18.35 -45.13 31.19
N CYS A 97 18.88 -44.59 30.09
CA CYS A 97 19.38 -43.22 30.10
C CYS A 97 18.23 -42.27 30.43
N GLU A 98 18.49 -41.09 31.01
CA GLU A 98 17.47 -40.05 31.05
C GLU A 98 16.96 -39.81 29.64
N ILE A 99 15.63 -39.73 29.46
CA ILE A 99 15.02 -39.50 28.15
C ILE A 99 15.47 -38.11 27.70
N GLY A 100 16.43 -38.08 26.78
CA GLY A 100 17.15 -36.87 26.44
C GLY A 100 16.23 -35.77 25.89
N THR A 101 16.33 -34.58 26.49
CA THR A 101 15.90 -33.31 25.87
C THR A 101 16.65 -33.14 24.55
N PRO A 102 15.98 -33.06 23.38
CA PRO A 102 16.70 -32.96 22.11
C PRO A 102 17.26 -31.55 21.86
N PRO A 103 18.43 -31.39 21.19
CA PRO A 103 19.36 -32.42 20.73
C PRO A 103 20.71 -32.45 21.49
N ASP A 104 21.49 -33.49 21.21
CA ASP A 104 22.91 -33.60 21.59
C ASP A 104 23.74 -32.35 21.21
N LYS A 105 24.63 -31.94 22.11
CA LYS A 105 25.41 -30.69 22.03
C LYS A 105 26.58 -30.69 21.04
N GLY A 106 26.58 -31.56 20.03
CA GLY A 106 27.68 -31.64 19.06
C GLY A 106 27.42 -32.54 17.85
N VAL A 107 27.82 -32.05 16.68
CA VAL A 107 27.82 -32.82 15.42
C VAL A 107 29.09 -33.68 15.36
N PRO A 108 29.01 -34.98 15.01
CA PRO A 108 30.20 -35.83 14.88
C PRO A 108 31.22 -35.32 13.87
N ASP A 109 32.51 -35.58 14.12
CA ASP A 109 33.58 -35.25 13.17
C ASP A 109 33.39 -35.96 11.83
N GLY A 110 33.64 -35.24 10.73
CA GLY A 110 33.40 -35.74 9.37
C GLY A 110 31.92 -35.75 8.95
N PHE A 111 31.01 -35.21 9.75
CA PHE A 111 29.60 -35.05 9.41
C PHE A 111 29.12 -33.60 9.47
N THR A 112 28.00 -33.40 8.78
CA THR A 112 27.17 -32.19 8.80
C THR A 112 25.73 -32.61 9.11
N LYS A 113 25.11 -32.02 10.14
CA LYS A 113 23.71 -32.27 10.51
C LYS A 113 22.80 -31.42 9.64
N VAL A 114 21.82 -32.04 9.00
CA VAL A 114 20.79 -31.34 8.22
C VAL A 114 19.44 -31.55 8.86
N HIS A 115 18.82 -30.46 9.26
CA HIS A 115 17.44 -30.38 9.73
C HIS A 115 16.51 -30.13 8.55
N PHE A 116 15.30 -30.69 8.58
CA PHE A 116 14.29 -30.57 7.54
C PHE A 116 12.89 -30.44 8.13
N ARG A 117 12.13 -29.44 7.66
CA ARG A 117 10.74 -29.23 8.07
C ARG A 117 9.79 -29.93 7.09
N TRP A 118 9.02 -30.91 7.59
CA TRP A 118 8.04 -31.62 6.78
C TRP A 118 6.84 -30.69 6.43
N PRO A 119 6.54 -30.46 5.13
CA PRO A 119 5.58 -29.45 4.66
C PRO A 119 4.14 -29.98 4.45
N TRP A 120 3.79 -31.14 5.00
CA TRP A 120 2.41 -31.67 5.00
C TRP A 120 1.92 -31.77 6.45
N ASN A 121 1.23 -30.73 6.92
CA ASN A 121 0.69 -30.50 8.25
C ASN A 121 -0.66 -29.74 8.16
N ASP A 122 -1.48 -29.76 9.22
CA ASP A 122 -2.67 -28.91 9.34
C ASP A 122 -2.29 -27.57 10.00
N PRO A 123 -2.37 -26.42 9.30
CA PRO A 123 -2.02 -25.11 9.88
C PRO A 123 -3.02 -24.61 10.92
N THR A 124 -4.16 -25.29 11.12
CA THR A 124 -5.12 -24.99 12.19
C THR A 124 -4.79 -25.67 13.52
N ASP A 125 -3.80 -26.57 13.57
CA ASP A 125 -3.28 -27.10 14.84
C ASP A 125 -2.44 -26.00 15.55
N PRO A 126 -2.87 -25.51 16.74
CA PRO A 126 -2.15 -24.46 17.47
C PRO A 126 -0.75 -24.87 17.94
N LYS A 127 -0.37 -26.15 17.84
CA LYS A 127 0.99 -26.63 18.13
C LYS A 127 1.94 -26.49 16.93
N THR A 128 1.41 -26.38 15.71
CA THR A 128 2.19 -26.29 14.47
C THR A 128 1.65 -25.20 13.52
N PRO A 129 1.41 -23.96 13.98
CA PRO A 129 0.54 -22.95 13.34
C PRO A 129 1.13 -22.25 12.10
N TYR A 130 2.11 -22.86 11.44
CA TYR A 130 2.78 -22.30 10.26
C TYR A 130 2.16 -22.86 8.99
N PRO A 131 2.18 -22.13 7.86
CA PRO A 131 1.72 -22.62 6.57
C PRO A 131 2.60 -23.77 6.07
N GLY A 132 2.28 -24.96 6.54
CA GLY A 132 2.86 -26.24 6.16
C GLY A 132 1.82 -27.12 5.49
N SER A 133 1.06 -26.57 4.54
CA SER A 133 0.15 -27.35 3.71
C SER A 133 0.58 -27.23 2.25
N GLY A 134 1.38 -28.19 1.80
CA GLY A 134 1.70 -28.41 0.39
C GLY A 134 0.49 -28.71 -0.52
N CYS A 135 -0.73 -28.46 -0.05
CA CYS A 135 -2.00 -28.56 -0.76
C CYS A 135 -2.91 -27.40 -0.30
N PRO A 136 -3.74 -26.81 -1.17
CA PRO A 136 -4.86 -25.97 -0.76
C PRO A 136 -5.98 -26.81 -0.13
N ALA A 137 -7.00 -26.16 0.44
CA ALA A 137 -8.09 -26.85 1.12
C ALA A 137 -8.85 -27.84 0.21
N SER A 138 -8.94 -27.58 -1.09
CA SER A 138 -9.40 -28.59 -2.06
C SER A 138 -8.23 -29.39 -2.63
N SER A 139 -8.22 -30.70 -2.38
CA SER A 139 -7.31 -31.64 -3.04
C SER A 139 -7.69 -31.93 -4.51
N GLN A 140 -8.92 -31.58 -4.90
CA GLN A 140 -9.47 -31.77 -6.24
C GLN A 140 -9.40 -30.48 -7.06
N ARG A 141 -9.05 -30.61 -8.34
CA ARG A 141 -9.11 -29.52 -9.32
C ARG A 141 -10.56 -29.21 -9.66
N ASP A 142 -10.85 -27.94 -9.86
CA ASP A 142 -12.11 -27.50 -10.44
C ASP A 142 -12.32 -28.21 -11.80
N PRO A 143 -13.48 -28.85 -12.01
CA PRO A 143 -13.68 -29.73 -13.16
C PRO A 143 -13.73 -28.99 -14.51
N VAL A 144 -13.95 -27.67 -14.51
CA VAL A 144 -14.06 -26.84 -15.72
C VAL A 144 -12.70 -26.23 -16.08
N THR A 145 -12.13 -25.43 -15.17
CA THR A 145 -10.89 -24.67 -15.34
C THR A 145 -9.62 -25.52 -15.17
N LYS A 146 -9.72 -26.72 -14.58
CA LYS A 146 -8.59 -27.58 -14.18
C LYS A 146 -7.63 -26.96 -13.17
N LYS A 147 -7.96 -25.80 -12.61
CA LYS A 147 -7.21 -25.12 -11.54
C LYS A 147 -7.53 -25.71 -10.17
N CYS A 148 -6.70 -25.43 -9.17
CA CYS A 148 -6.95 -25.82 -7.79
C CYS A 148 -7.79 -24.75 -7.06
N PRO A 149 -8.97 -25.09 -6.50
CA PRO A 149 -9.76 -24.15 -5.71
C PRO A 149 -9.02 -23.75 -4.44
N PHE A 150 -8.78 -22.45 -4.28
CA PHE A 150 -8.26 -21.86 -3.04
C PHE A 150 -9.41 -21.27 -2.23
N ASP A 151 -9.90 -22.06 -1.29
CA ASP A 151 -10.61 -21.56 -0.10
C ASP A 151 -9.69 -21.79 1.11
N LEU A 152 -9.60 -20.80 1.99
CA LEU A 152 -8.78 -20.84 3.21
C LEU A 152 -9.63 -20.92 4.49
N GLN A 153 -10.96 -20.94 4.37
CA GLN A 153 -11.90 -21.20 5.47
C GLN A 153 -12.31 -22.68 5.54
N GLY A 154 -12.02 -23.46 4.47
CA GLY A 154 -12.31 -24.89 4.37
C GLY A 154 -11.24 -25.79 5.01
N LYS A 155 -11.68 -26.93 5.57
CA LYS A 155 -10.79 -28.01 6.01
C LYS A 155 -10.06 -28.62 4.81
N VAL A 156 -8.80 -29.01 4.99
CA VAL A 156 -8.02 -29.74 3.98
C VAL A 156 -8.79 -31.00 3.54
N GLY A 157 -9.03 -31.14 2.24
CA GLY A 157 -9.86 -32.17 1.61
C GLY A 157 -9.27 -33.60 1.63
N PHE A 158 -8.33 -33.85 2.52
CA PHE A 158 -7.82 -35.15 2.92
C PHE A 158 -7.34 -35.06 4.37
N THR A 159 -7.42 -36.14 5.13
CA THR A 159 -6.85 -36.19 6.48
C THR A 159 -5.32 -36.14 6.37
N VAL A 160 -4.72 -35.03 6.80
CA VAL A 160 -3.27 -34.89 6.87
C VAL A 160 -2.70 -35.99 7.78
N PRO A 161 -1.73 -36.80 7.32
CA PRO A 161 -1.15 -37.85 8.15
C PRO A 161 -0.35 -37.21 9.31
N PRO A 162 -0.35 -37.81 10.52
CA PRO A 162 0.49 -37.35 11.61
C PRO A 162 1.97 -37.41 11.21
N TYR A 163 2.80 -36.53 11.79
CA TYR A 163 4.25 -36.52 11.60
C TYR A 163 4.83 -37.94 11.80
N PRO A 164 5.38 -38.60 10.76
CA PRO A 164 5.99 -39.91 10.92
C PRO A 164 7.23 -39.81 11.82
N SER A 165 7.56 -40.84 12.61
CA SER A 165 8.73 -40.79 13.49
C SER A 165 10.09 -40.73 12.75
N SER A 166 10.09 -40.98 11.43
CA SER A 166 11.26 -40.85 10.58
C SER A 166 10.86 -40.68 9.10
N LEU A 167 11.73 -40.06 8.30
CA LEU A 167 11.62 -39.97 6.84
C LEU A 167 12.75 -40.75 6.17
N LYS A 168 12.50 -41.27 4.96
CA LYS A 168 13.57 -41.75 4.08
C LYS A 168 14.26 -40.56 3.41
N VAL A 169 15.57 -40.63 3.24
CA VAL A 169 16.40 -39.60 2.61
C VAL A 169 17.24 -40.22 1.50
N THR A 170 17.21 -39.63 0.31
CA THR A 170 17.88 -40.16 -0.90
C THR A 170 18.55 -39.03 -1.69
N GLY A 171 19.43 -39.37 -2.65
CA GLY A 171 20.04 -38.42 -3.61
C GLY A 171 21.53 -38.11 -3.39
N LEU A 172 22.12 -38.49 -2.24
CA LEU A 172 23.50 -38.15 -1.88
C LEU A 172 24.47 -39.35 -1.93
N THR A 173 24.21 -40.39 -1.13
CA THR A 173 25.04 -41.61 -1.03
C THR A 173 24.18 -42.87 -1.12
N CYS A 174 23.34 -43.09 -0.10
CA CYS A 174 22.47 -44.26 0.08
C CYS A 174 21.06 -43.82 0.51
N GLU A 175 20.15 -44.77 0.76
CA GLU A 175 18.92 -44.48 1.52
C GLU A 175 19.28 -44.28 3.00
N MET A 176 19.41 -43.01 3.39
CA MET A 176 19.59 -42.58 4.78
C MET A 176 18.21 -42.41 5.45
N THR A 177 18.19 -42.27 6.77
CA THR A 177 16.95 -42.01 7.52
C THR A 177 17.08 -40.71 8.31
N ALA A 178 16.13 -39.79 8.13
CA ALA A 178 15.99 -38.62 8.99
C ALA A 178 15.06 -38.96 10.16
N VAL A 179 15.40 -38.55 11.38
CA VAL A 179 14.65 -38.87 12.61
C VAL A 179 13.95 -37.62 13.13
N LEU A 180 12.70 -37.77 13.60
CA LEU A 180 11.92 -36.67 14.16
C LEU A 180 12.51 -36.19 15.50
N GLU A 181 12.91 -34.92 15.52
CA GLU A 181 13.40 -34.13 16.65
C GLU A 181 12.30 -33.16 17.09
N PHE A 182 11.88 -33.29 18.34
CA PHE A 182 11.04 -32.29 19.03
C PHE A 182 11.94 -31.58 20.05
N GLN A 183 12.40 -30.36 19.77
CA GLN A 183 13.38 -29.68 20.65
C GLN A 183 12.84 -29.44 22.07
N ASP A 184 11.52 -29.29 22.22
CA ASP A 184 10.84 -29.11 23.52
C ASP A 184 9.45 -29.76 23.61
N GLY A 185 9.04 -30.53 22.60
CA GLY A 185 7.69 -31.11 22.49
C GLY A 185 6.68 -30.29 21.67
N THR A 186 7.05 -29.13 21.12
CA THR A 186 6.15 -28.31 20.29
C THR A 186 6.57 -28.22 18.81
N CYS A 187 7.86 -28.14 18.50
CA CYS A 187 8.34 -27.89 17.13
C CYS A 187 8.95 -29.14 16.45
N PRO A 188 8.30 -29.73 15.43
CA PRO A 188 8.79 -30.92 14.72
C PRO A 188 9.79 -30.57 13.60
N TRP A 189 11.06 -30.89 13.83
CA TRP A 189 12.11 -30.94 12.80
C TRP A 189 12.52 -32.39 12.56
N TYR A 190 12.95 -32.75 11.35
CA TYR A 190 13.66 -34.01 11.12
C TYR A 190 15.14 -33.73 10.98
N TYR A 191 16.03 -34.51 11.60
CA TYR A 191 17.47 -34.39 11.34
C TYR A 191 18.04 -35.63 10.66
N VAL A 192 19.01 -35.43 9.78
CA VAL A 192 19.85 -36.45 9.17
C VAL A 192 21.31 -36.05 9.27
N LEU A 193 22.20 -36.99 9.55
CA LEU A 193 23.65 -36.77 9.51
C LEU A 193 24.16 -37.12 8.12
N ILE A 194 24.76 -36.14 7.44
CA ILE A 194 25.29 -36.28 6.08
C ILE A 194 26.82 -36.30 6.17
N PRO A 195 27.51 -37.30 5.60
CA PRO A 195 28.96 -37.31 5.53
C PRO A 195 29.51 -36.09 4.79
N ASP A 196 30.58 -35.49 5.32
CA ASP A 196 31.25 -34.31 4.74
C ASP A 196 31.80 -34.56 3.31
N SER A 197 31.97 -35.83 2.93
CA SER A 197 32.35 -36.31 1.60
C SER A 197 31.17 -36.44 0.62
N ALA A 198 29.95 -36.65 1.13
CA ALA A 198 28.72 -36.71 0.34
C ALA A 198 28.28 -35.31 -0.09
N TRP A 199 28.52 -34.32 0.78
CA TRP A 199 28.23 -32.91 0.56
C TRP A 199 29.52 -32.06 0.63
N PRO A 200 30.30 -32.01 -0.48
CA PRO A 200 31.59 -31.33 -0.49
C PRO A 200 31.46 -29.79 -0.48
N THR A 201 32.56 -29.12 -0.17
CA THR A 201 32.67 -27.65 -0.14
C THR A 201 32.84 -27.03 -1.55
N SER A 202 33.05 -27.86 -2.56
CA SER A 202 33.16 -27.47 -3.97
C SER A 202 32.83 -28.66 -4.89
N GLY A 203 32.55 -28.38 -6.16
CA GLY A 203 32.14 -29.39 -7.15
C GLY A 203 30.69 -29.20 -7.63
N PRO A 204 30.13 -30.18 -8.36
CA PRO A 204 28.77 -30.08 -8.89
C PRO A 204 27.73 -30.13 -7.76
N SER A 205 26.68 -29.31 -7.90
CA SER A 205 25.56 -29.24 -6.96
C SER A 205 24.97 -30.63 -6.69
N LYS A 206 24.71 -30.90 -5.41
CA LYS A 206 24.08 -32.14 -4.95
C LYS A 206 22.58 -31.92 -4.76
N SER A 207 21.79 -32.99 -4.77
CA SER A 207 20.36 -32.92 -4.47
C SER A 207 19.96 -33.91 -3.39
N ILE A 208 19.05 -33.50 -2.51
CA ILE A 208 18.51 -34.33 -1.43
C ILE A 208 16.98 -34.46 -1.59
N VAL A 209 16.46 -35.66 -1.33
CA VAL A 209 15.03 -35.99 -1.46
C VAL A 209 14.55 -36.64 -0.16
N PHE A 210 13.54 -36.06 0.46
CA PHE A 210 12.87 -36.61 1.65
C PHE A 210 11.56 -37.30 1.24
N ARG A 211 11.28 -38.49 1.80
CA ARG A 211 10.08 -39.29 1.48
C ARG A 211 9.40 -39.82 2.74
N TYR A 212 8.07 -39.96 2.66
CA TYR A 212 7.29 -40.66 3.68
C TYR A 212 7.77 -42.11 3.84
N PRO A 213 7.96 -42.64 5.06
CA PRO A 213 8.80 -43.81 5.31
C PRO A 213 8.31 -45.14 4.74
N ASP A 214 7.00 -45.30 4.54
CA ASP A 214 6.38 -46.54 4.02
C ASP A 214 5.89 -46.40 2.57
N GLU A 215 6.10 -45.24 1.93
CA GLU A 215 5.65 -44.88 0.58
C GLU A 215 4.12 -44.98 0.35
N SER A 216 3.32 -45.39 1.35
CA SER A 216 1.87 -45.64 1.26
C SER A 216 1.02 -44.40 1.00
N LYS A 217 1.62 -43.21 1.17
CA LYS A 217 1.00 -41.90 0.98
C LYS A 217 1.51 -41.16 -0.25
N SER A 218 2.51 -41.69 -0.94
CA SER A 218 3.18 -41.04 -2.08
C SER A 218 3.72 -39.62 -1.81
N LEU A 219 3.86 -39.20 -0.55
CA LEU A 219 4.39 -37.88 -0.19
C LEU A 219 5.94 -37.91 -0.24
N PHE A 220 6.53 -37.09 -1.10
CA PHE A 220 7.98 -36.89 -1.18
C PHE A 220 8.32 -35.50 -1.73
N THR A 221 9.51 -35.00 -1.41
CA THR A 221 10.04 -33.78 -2.02
C THR A 221 10.63 -34.09 -3.38
N ASN A 222 10.63 -33.11 -4.29
CA ASN A 222 11.55 -33.15 -5.43
C ASN A 222 13.02 -33.06 -4.95
N GLY A 223 13.98 -33.18 -5.86
CA GLY A 223 15.41 -33.04 -5.56
C GLY A 223 15.77 -31.62 -5.14
N ILE A 224 15.84 -31.39 -3.83
CA ILE A 224 16.24 -30.12 -3.24
C ILE A 224 17.73 -29.91 -3.51
N ALA A 225 18.06 -28.91 -4.32
CA ALA A 225 19.45 -28.58 -4.63
C ALA A 225 20.16 -28.02 -3.37
N LEU A 226 21.31 -28.59 -3.04
CA LEU A 226 22.15 -28.13 -1.93
C LEU A 226 23.23 -27.16 -2.44
N PRO A 227 23.43 -26.00 -1.79
CA PRO A 227 24.56 -25.12 -2.08
C PRO A 227 25.89 -25.80 -1.71
N PRO A 228 27.05 -25.33 -2.20
CA PRO A 228 28.35 -25.80 -1.71
C PRO A 228 28.47 -25.65 -0.19
N ARG A 229 28.96 -26.67 0.50
CA ARG A 229 29.06 -26.66 1.96
C ARG A 229 30.16 -25.70 2.44
N THR A 230 29.94 -25.02 3.56
CA THR A 230 30.95 -24.20 4.23
C THR A 230 31.64 -25.02 5.31
N ALA A 231 32.97 -25.16 5.27
CA ALA A 231 33.69 -26.10 6.14
C ALA A 231 33.57 -25.80 7.65
N SER A 232 33.36 -24.53 8.02
CA SER A 232 33.14 -24.07 9.39
C SER A 232 31.70 -24.29 9.91
N ILE A 233 30.75 -24.61 9.02
CA ILE A 233 29.34 -24.76 9.37
C ILE A 233 29.03 -26.25 9.46
N LYS A 234 28.52 -26.66 10.63
CA LYS A 234 28.25 -28.07 10.96
C LYS A 234 26.77 -28.43 10.97
N GLU A 235 25.89 -27.43 10.98
CA GLU A 235 24.44 -27.62 10.96
C GLU A 235 23.81 -26.75 9.87
N TYR A 236 22.84 -27.32 9.16
CA TYR A 236 22.02 -26.64 8.16
C TYR A 236 20.55 -26.99 8.37
N TRP A 237 19.65 -26.11 7.95
CA TRP A 237 18.21 -26.30 8.02
C TRP A 237 17.60 -26.15 6.63
N ILE A 238 16.62 -26.98 6.31
CA ILE A 238 15.88 -26.97 5.06
C ILE A 238 14.41 -26.77 5.40
N ALA A 239 13.84 -25.65 4.97
CA ALA A 239 12.43 -25.33 5.17
C ALA A 239 11.72 -25.06 3.84
N TYR A 240 10.44 -25.40 3.79
CA TYR A 240 9.55 -24.99 2.72
C TYR A 240 9.09 -23.55 2.97
N ALA A 241 9.23 -22.69 1.96
CA ALA A 241 8.67 -21.34 1.93
C ALA A 241 8.12 -20.97 0.53
N GLY A 242 7.93 -21.97 -0.34
CA GLY A 242 7.39 -21.80 -1.70
C GLY A 242 5.87 -21.65 -1.75
N ALA A 243 5.37 -21.51 -2.98
CA ALA A 243 3.94 -21.50 -3.27
C ALA A 243 3.42 -22.94 -3.39
N PRO A 244 2.16 -23.23 -2.98
CA PRO A 244 1.55 -24.53 -3.26
C PRO A 244 1.48 -24.77 -4.78
N ASP A 245 1.83 -25.98 -5.22
CA ASP A 245 1.98 -26.29 -6.64
C ASP A 245 0.63 -26.24 -7.38
N ASN A 246 0.51 -25.30 -8.31
CA ASN A 246 -0.66 -25.09 -9.17
C ASN A 246 -0.45 -25.64 -10.59
N THR A 247 0.65 -26.33 -10.87
CA THR A 247 1.03 -26.68 -12.25
C THR A 247 0.17 -27.79 -12.86
N ILE A 248 0.04 -27.74 -14.19
CA ILE A 248 -0.86 -28.56 -14.99
C ILE A 248 -0.56 -30.06 -14.85
N ALA A 249 0.68 -30.44 -14.53
CA ALA A 249 1.14 -31.84 -14.46
C ALA A 249 0.41 -32.72 -13.42
N SER A 250 0.21 -32.23 -12.19
CA SER A 250 -0.50 -32.86 -11.06
C SER A 250 -0.58 -34.41 -11.04
N THR A 251 -1.77 -35.03 -10.92
CA THR A 251 -3.15 -34.52 -11.11
C THR A 251 -3.87 -33.99 -9.86
N THR A 252 -3.27 -34.08 -8.66
CA THR A 252 -3.82 -33.55 -7.41
C THR A 252 -3.56 -32.03 -7.30
N CYS A 253 -3.96 -31.42 -6.18
CA CYS A 253 -3.53 -30.07 -5.81
C CYS A 253 -2.39 -30.10 -4.78
N CYS A 254 -1.66 -31.22 -4.68
CA CYS A 254 -0.66 -31.46 -3.64
C CYS A 254 0.78 -31.52 -4.18
N LEU A 255 1.75 -31.21 -3.31
CA LEU A 255 3.20 -31.18 -3.53
C LEU A 255 3.86 -32.46 -4.07
N ASP A 256 3.12 -33.56 -4.23
CA ASP A 256 3.60 -34.90 -4.64
C ASP A 256 4.43 -34.88 -5.95
N TRP A 257 4.36 -33.79 -6.73
CA TRP A 257 5.07 -33.60 -7.99
C TRP A 257 5.72 -32.21 -8.17
N SER A 258 5.95 -31.42 -7.11
CA SER A 258 6.41 -30.03 -7.28
C SER A 258 7.72 -29.90 -8.07
N LEU A 259 7.59 -29.42 -9.31
CA LEU A 259 8.71 -29.18 -10.23
C LEU A 259 9.45 -27.86 -9.90
N GLN A 260 9.01 -27.13 -8.89
CA GLN A 260 9.52 -25.81 -8.51
C GLN A 260 10.81 -25.94 -7.68
N THR A 261 11.96 -25.73 -8.34
CA THR A 261 13.31 -25.83 -7.75
C THR A 261 13.62 -24.77 -6.68
N ASN A 262 12.74 -23.79 -6.49
CA ASN A 262 12.83 -22.66 -5.57
C ASN A 262 11.88 -22.79 -4.35
N SER A 263 11.19 -23.92 -4.16
CA SER A 263 10.21 -24.08 -3.07
C SER A 263 10.82 -24.38 -1.69
N TYR A 264 12.07 -24.85 -1.66
CA TYR A 264 12.79 -25.21 -0.44
C TYR A 264 14.07 -24.38 -0.34
N PHE A 265 14.29 -23.81 0.84
CA PHE A 265 15.43 -22.94 1.12
C PHE A 265 16.36 -23.58 2.14
N VAL A 266 17.66 -23.32 1.99
CA VAL A 266 18.72 -23.82 2.86
C VAL A 266 19.26 -22.69 3.71
N TYR A 267 19.35 -22.93 5.01
CA TYR A 267 19.75 -21.98 6.03
C TYR A 267 20.92 -22.54 6.84
N THR A 268 21.82 -21.67 7.29
CA THR A 268 22.99 -22.00 8.14
C THR A 268 22.71 -21.86 9.65
N SER A 269 21.49 -21.48 10.01
CA SER A 269 20.95 -21.40 11.37
C SER A 269 19.48 -21.85 11.34
N ASN A 270 18.90 -22.16 12.50
CA ASN A 270 17.51 -22.60 12.59
C ASN A 270 16.56 -21.44 12.18
N PRO A 271 15.83 -21.52 11.06
CA PRO A 271 14.97 -20.45 10.56
C PRO A 271 13.59 -20.52 11.22
N GLY A 272 13.57 -20.89 12.51
CA GLY A 272 12.42 -21.49 13.16
C GLY A 272 11.23 -20.55 13.34
N PRO A 273 10.12 -21.06 13.91
CA PRO A 273 9.03 -20.20 14.39
C PRO A 273 9.47 -19.22 15.48
N GLY A 274 10.62 -19.54 16.10
CA GLY A 274 11.40 -18.77 17.05
C GLY A 274 10.67 -18.21 18.27
N TYR A 275 9.57 -18.84 18.66
CA TYR A 275 9.34 -19.12 20.06
C TYR A 275 10.61 -19.70 20.71
N THR A 276 10.80 -19.40 22.00
CA THR A 276 11.88 -19.94 22.83
C THR A 276 11.98 -21.46 22.66
N ASN A 277 13.20 -21.97 22.48
CA ASN A 277 13.53 -23.39 22.21
C ASN A 277 13.16 -23.95 20.82
N CYS A 278 12.51 -23.18 19.94
CA CYS A 278 12.24 -23.56 18.56
C CYS A 278 13.12 -22.82 17.53
N GLY A 279 14.39 -22.59 17.86
CA GLY A 279 15.33 -21.86 16.99
C GLY A 279 15.33 -20.34 17.11
N GLY A 280 14.57 -19.77 18.05
CA GLY A 280 14.55 -18.33 18.32
C GLY A 280 15.10 -17.96 19.70
N SER A 281 15.13 -16.66 19.95
CA SER A 281 15.39 -16.08 21.26
C SER A 281 14.10 -16.06 22.11
N VAL A 282 14.02 -15.23 23.15
CA VAL A 282 12.73 -14.88 23.78
C VAL A 282 11.82 -14.07 22.85
N THR A 283 12.36 -13.50 21.78
CA THR A 283 11.63 -12.76 20.75
C THR A 283 11.44 -13.64 19.50
N PRO A 284 10.18 -13.85 19.05
CA PRO A 284 9.90 -14.49 17.76
C PRO A 284 10.56 -13.76 16.58
N PRO A 285 11.08 -14.48 15.57
CA PRO A 285 11.49 -13.90 14.30
C PRO A 285 10.26 -13.31 13.63
N ASP A 286 10.47 -12.18 12.94
CA ASP A 286 9.42 -11.43 12.29
C ASP A 286 8.65 -12.33 11.30
N PRO A 287 7.37 -12.66 11.53
CA PRO A 287 6.55 -13.40 10.57
C PRO A 287 6.31 -12.64 9.26
N CYS A 288 6.79 -11.39 9.17
CA CYS A 288 6.70 -10.45 8.07
C CYS A 288 8.08 -10.13 7.46
N SER A 289 9.17 -10.62 8.06
CA SER A 289 10.52 -10.66 7.46
C SER A 289 11.23 -11.94 7.94
N PRO A 290 10.91 -13.09 7.34
CA PRO A 290 11.47 -14.37 7.77
C PRO A 290 13.00 -14.40 7.59
N PRO A 291 13.72 -15.25 8.34
CA PRO A 291 15.17 -15.40 8.21
C PRO A 291 15.61 -15.60 6.76
N GLN A 292 16.70 -14.93 6.37
CA GLN A 292 17.20 -14.96 4.99
C GLN A 292 17.85 -16.31 4.65
N PRO A 293 17.51 -16.95 3.51
CA PRO A 293 18.23 -18.12 3.01
C PRO A 293 19.70 -17.79 2.69
N SER A 294 20.58 -18.78 2.80
CA SER A 294 22.01 -18.55 2.55
C SER A 294 22.29 -18.36 1.05
N GLY A 295 22.86 -17.21 0.66
CA GLY A 295 23.12 -16.84 -0.74
C GLY A 295 21.93 -16.15 -1.43
N TYR A 296 21.02 -15.57 -0.64
CA TYR A 296 19.84 -14.82 -1.08
C TYR A 296 19.74 -13.50 -0.32
N HIS A 297 19.10 -12.51 -0.94
CA HIS A 297 18.62 -11.29 -0.29
C HIS A 297 17.15 -11.04 -0.66
N THR A 298 16.36 -10.47 0.26
CA THR A 298 14.95 -10.17 -0.01
C THR A 298 14.76 -8.90 -0.83
N VAL A 299 13.95 -9.01 -1.87
CA VAL A 299 13.30 -7.88 -2.54
C VAL A 299 11.85 -7.84 -2.07
N HIS A 300 11.47 -6.77 -1.38
CA HIS A 300 10.10 -6.50 -0.97
C HIS A 300 9.38 -5.76 -2.10
N PHE A 301 8.29 -6.32 -2.61
CA PHE A 301 7.44 -5.67 -3.62
C PHE A 301 6.14 -5.18 -2.99
N ARG A 302 5.78 -3.90 -3.15
CA ARG A 302 4.47 -3.39 -2.73
C ARG A 302 3.41 -3.76 -3.77
N TYR A 303 2.37 -4.47 -3.33
CA TYR A 303 1.24 -4.87 -4.15
C TYR A 303 0.16 -3.76 -4.16
N LEU A 304 -0.49 -3.59 -5.32
CA LEU A 304 -1.18 -2.35 -5.69
C LEU A 304 -2.49 -2.59 -6.45
N TRP A 305 -3.08 -3.78 -6.28
CA TRP A 305 -4.03 -4.32 -7.24
C TRP A 305 -5.21 -5.04 -6.58
N ALA A 306 -6.38 -4.95 -7.19
CA ALA A 306 -7.64 -5.32 -6.56
C ALA A 306 -8.68 -5.86 -7.58
N GLY A 307 -8.27 -6.76 -8.46
CA GLY A 307 -9.05 -7.16 -9.64
C GLY A 307 -8.26 -6.90 -10.92
N GLN A 308 -8.64 -7.53 -12.05
CA GLN A 308 -7.88 -7.45 -13.32
C GLN A 308 -7.70 -6.03 -13.89
N LYS A 309 -8.37 -5.07 -13.24
CA LYS A 309 -8.79 -3.77 -13.75
C LYS A 309 -8.65 -2.63 -12.76
N THR A 310 -8.42 -2.88 -11.45
CA THR A 310 -8.45 -1.83 -10.43
C THR A 310 -7.13 -1.68 -9.70
N PHE A 311 -6.53 -0.50 -9.86
CA PHE A 311 -5.37 -0.05 -9.10
C PHE A 311 -5.80 0.58 -7.78
N THR A 312 -5.11 0.25 -6.69
CA THR A 312 -5.27 0.94 -5.41
C THR A 312 -3.99 0.85 -4.60
N PHE A 313 -3.66 1.95 -3.91
CA PHE A 313 -2.57 1.98 -2.93
C PHE A 313 -2.88 1.19 -1.65
N PHE A 314 -4.15 0.81 -1.49
CA PHE A 314 -4.78 0.16 -0.35
C PHE A 314 -5.66 -0.99 -0.84
N PRO A 315 -5.05 -2.07 -1.35
CA PRO A 315 -5.80 -3.24 -1.82
C PRO A 315 -6.50 -3.91 -0.65
N ASN A 316 -7.82 -4.18 -0.75
CA ASN A 316 -8.54 -4.90 0.29
C ASN A 316 -7.81 -6.23 0.61
N LEU A 317 -7.65 -6.55 1.89
CA LEU A 317 -6.92 -7.74 2.34
C LEU A 317 -7.39 -9.05 1.69
N ASN A 318 -8.69 -9.14 1.38
CA ASN A 318 -9.33 -10.29 0.75
C ASN A 318 -9.05 -10.39 -0.78
N LEU A 319 -8.54 -9.32 -1.39
CA LEU A 319 -8.13 -9.26 -2.81
C LEU A 319 -6.63 -9.44 -3.02
N MET A 320 -5.84 -9.36 -1.96
CA MET A 320 -4.41 -9.66 -2.02
C MET A 320 -4.18 -11.17 -1.93
N PRO A 321 -3.53 -11.82 -2.91
CA PRO A 321 -3.13 -13.22 -2.77
C PRO A 321 -2.17 -13.38 -1.58
N LYS A 322 -2.06 -14.60 -1.01
CA LYS A 322 -1.07 -14.83 0.06
C LYS A 322 0.37 -14.94 -0.46
N TRP A 323 0.54 -15.13 -1.76
CA TRP A 323 1.84 -15.22 -2.44
C TRP A 323 1.72 -14.72 -3.88
N MET A 324 2.85 -14.35 -4.49
CA MET A 324 2.93 -14.03 -5.92
C MET A 324 4.27 -14.49 -6.51
N GLU A 325 4.43 -14.44 -7.84
CA GLU A 325 5.67 -14.79 -8.54
C GLU A 325 6.40 -13.52 -9.01
N LEU A 326 7.63 -13.31 -8.52
CA LEU A 326 8.59 -12.38 -9.10
C LEU A 326 9.41 -13.12 -10.16
N GLU A 327 9.10 -12.88 -11.43
CA GLU A 327 9.86 -13.41 -12.56
C GLU A 327 11.11 -12.54 -12.78
N VAL A 328 12.28 -13.11 -12.50
CA VAL A 328 13.58 -12.45 -12.58
C VAL A 328 14.33 -12.96 -13.80
N ASN A 329 14.34 -12.17 -14.88
CA ASN A 329 14.92 -12.49 -16.17
C ASN A 329 16.37 -11.99 -16.25
N ALA A 330 17.33 -12.89 -16.07
CA ALA A 330 18.76 -12.63 -16.24
C ALA A 330 19.28 -13.19 -17.58
N PRO A 331 20.43 -12.72 -18.10
CA PRO A 331 20.98 -13.25 -19.35
C PRO A 331 21.25 -14.76 -19.29
N GLY A 332 20.49 -15.52 -20.07
CA GLY A 332 20.64 -16.97 -20.20
C GLY A 332 19.83 -17.83 -19.23
N ASN A 333 19.12 -17.26 -18.24
CA ASN A 333 18.16 -17.98 -17.39
C ASN A 333 17.08 -17.05 -16.84
N ALA A 334 15.81 -17.43 -17.04
CA ALA A 334 14.67 -16.84 -16.34
C ALA A 334 14.47 -17.57 -15.01
N LEU A 335 14.61 -16.86 -13.89
CA LEU A 335 14.26 -17.37 -12.57
C LEU A 335 12.82 -16.98 -12.23
N LYS A 336 12.16 -17.86 -11.50
CA LYS A 336 10.91 -17.58 -10.79
C LYS A 336 11.25 -17.50 -9.31
N VAL A 337 10.82 -16.44 -8.64
CA VAL A 337 10.98 -16.26 -7.19
C VAL A 337 9.58 -16.17 -6.60
N ILE A 338 9.25 -17.04 -5.64
CA ILE A 338 7.98 -16.92 -4.92
C ILE A 338 8.13 -15.86 -3.84
N CYS A 339 7.22 -14.90 -3.83
CA CYS A 339 7.13 -13.89 -2.79
C CYS A 339 5.95 -14.21 -1.86
N GLN A 340 6.16 -14.15 -0.55
CA GLN A 340 5.09 -14.34 0.43
C GLN A 340 4.58 -12.98 0.91
N ARG A 341 3.26 -12.82 1.07
CA ARG A 341 2.66 -11.61 1.65
C ARG A 341 3.07 -11.48 3.11
N GLU A 342 3.47 -10.27 3.51
CA GLU A 342 3.99 -9.96 4.85
C GLU A 342 2.86 -9.83 5.88
N GLN A 343 2.26 -10.97 6.26
CA GLN A 343 0.99 -11.04 6.99
C GLN A 343 -0.09 -10.23 6.29
N ASP A 344 -0.57 -9.15 6.91
CA ASP A 344 -1.59 -8.27 6.35
C ASP A 344 -1.00 -6.96 5.82
N ARG A 345 0.32 -6.82 5.71
CA ARG A 345 0.92 -5.66 5.03
C ARG A 345 0.73 -5.76 3.51
N PRO A 346 0.65 -4.64 2.76
CA PRO A 346 0.59 -4.63 1.29
C PRO A 346 1.95 -4.95 0.62
N TRP A 347 2.83 -5.64 1.32
CA TRP A 347 4.21 -5.93 0.92
C TRP A 347 4.42 -7.45 0.79
N TYR A 348 5.24 -7.85 -0.18
CA TYR A 348 5.57 -9.24 -0.45
C TYR A 348 7.08 -9.44 -0.42
N ALA A 349 7.56 -10.29 0.48
CA ALA A 349 8.97 -10.62 0.63
C ALA A 349 9.38 -11.69 -0.40
N CYS A 350 10.19 -11.31 -1.39
CA CYS A 350 10.75 -12.19 -2.42
C CYS A 350 12.22 -12.53 -2.13
N PRO A 351 12.59 -13.75 -1.69
CA PRO A 351 14.00 -14.14 -1.54
C PRO A 351 14.66 -14.35 -2.92
N VAL A 352 15.45 -13.36 -3.37
CA VAL A 352 16.14 -13.38 -4.66
C VAL A 352 17.58 -13.89 -4.47
N PRO A 353 18.06 -14.86 -5.27
CA PRO A 353 19.43 -15.37 -5.13
C PRO A 353 20.47 -14.32 -5.55
N ASP A 354 21.60 -14.28 -4.86
CA ASP A 354 22.67 -13.29 -5.06
C ASP A 354 23.17 -13.23 -6.52
N SER A 355 23.15 -14.37 -7.21
CA SER A 355 23.55 -14.49 -8.62
C SER A 355 22.61 -13.79 -9.62
N ALA A 356 21.40 -13.40 -9.22
CA ALA A 356 20.46 -12.68 -10.07
C ALA A 356 20.68 -11.15 -10.07
N PHE A 357 21.34 -10.60 -9.05
CA PHE A 357 21.62 -9.16 -8.97
C PHE A 357 22.71 -8.78 -9.98
N SER A 358 22.30 -8.25 -11.14
CA SER A 358 23.17 -7.91 -12.27
C SER A 358 22.61 -6.70 -13.04
N PRO A 359 23.45 -5.83 -13.64
CA PRO A 359 22.99 -4.66 -14.42
C PRO A 359 22.07 -4.97 -15.60
N SER A 360 22.04 -6.23 -16.05
CA SER A 360 21.23 -6.72 -17.17
C SER A 360 20.02 -7.55 -16.76
N THR A 361 19.78 -7.73 -15.47
CA THR A 361 18.61 -8.46 -14.96
C THR A 361 17.39 -7.55 -14.92
N THR A 362 16.25 -8.07 -15.36
CA THR A 362 14.94 -7.43 -15.15
C THR A 362 14.05 -8.30 -14.26
N TRP A 363 13.05 -7.71 -13.64
CA TRP A 363 12.01 -8.39 -12.89
C TRP A 363 10.61 -7.95 -13.35
N ARG A 364 9.63 -8.84 -13.24
CA ARG A 364 8.20 -8.47 -13.19
C ARG A 364 7.51 -9.26 -12.08
N ALA A 365 6.57 -8.64 -11.38
CA ALA A 365 5.77 -9.32 -10.37
C ALA A 365 4.39 -9.70 -10.95
N VAL A 366 3.96 -10.94 -10.68
CA VAL A 366 2.83 -11.59 -11.34
C VAL A 366 2.02 -12.37 -10.32
N ASP A 367 0.73 -12.07 -10.22
CA ASP A 367 -0.24 -12.92 -9.51
C ASP A 367 -0.73 -14.03 -10.45
N LYS A 368 -0.40 -15.27 -10.06
CA LYS A 368 -0.64 -16.51 -10.82
C LYS A 368 -1.95 -17.22 -10.45
N LEU A 369 -2.78 -16.67 -9.56
CA LEU A 369 -4.07 -17.28 -9.20
C LEU A 369 -5.10 -17.11 -10.33
N HIS A 370 -4.92 -16.09 -11.17
CA HIS A 370 -5.88 -15.65 -12.18
C HIS A 370 -5.55 -16.16 -13.60
N ASP A 371 -6.50 -16.10 -14.54
CA ASP A 371 -6.29 -16.47 -15.95
C ASP A 371 -7.11 -15.53 -16.87
N PRO A 372 -6.46 -14.73 -17.75
CA PRO A 372 -5.01 -14.60 -17.90
C PRO A 372 -4.35 -14.06 -16.62
N GLU A 373 -3.05 -14.32 -16.47
CA GLU A 373 -2.28 -13.93 -15.28
C GLU A 373 -2.34 -12.42 -14.99
N TRP A 374 -2.32 -12.07 -13.71
CA TRP A 374 -2.44 -10.70 -13.24
C TRP A 374 -1.05 -10.08 -13.12
N ASN A 375 -0.63 -9.40 -14.19
CA ASN A 375 0.65 -8.70 -14.25
C ASN A 375 0.56 -7.36 -13.51
N THR A 376 1.33 -7.19 -12.43
CA THR A 376 1.36 -5.89 -11.72
C THR A 376 2.24 -4.87 -12.45
N VAL A 377 3.23 -5.34 -13.23
CA VAL A 377 4.20 -4.51 -13.96
C VAL A 377 4.67 -5.15 -15.27
N LYS A 378 5.20 -4.34 -16.19
CA LYS A 378 6.09 -4.80 -17.28
C LYS A 378 7.51 -5.03 -16.73
N PRO A 379 8.35 -5.84 -17.41
CA PRO A 379 9.74 -6.09 -16.97
C PRO A 379 10.52 -4.80 -16.72
N TRP A 380 11.09 -4.66 -15.53
CA TRP A 380 11.79 -3.46 -15.05
C TRP A 380 13.18 -3.82 -14.48
N PRO A 381 14.20 -2.95 -14.49
CA PRO A 381 15.54 -3.30 -14.01
C PRO A 381 15.57 -3.75 -12.53
N LEU A 382 16.35 -4.79 -12.25
CA LEU A 382 16.69 -5.22 -10.89
C LEU A 382 17.99 -4.51 -10.44
N PRO A 383 18.17 -4.19 -9.14
CA PRO A 383 19.45 -3.73 -8.63
C PRO A 383 20.61 -4.70 -8.93
N ALA A 384 21.80 -4.14 -9.17
CA ALA A 384 22.99 -4.89 -9.57
C ALA A 384 23.88 -5.34 -8.39
N GLN A 385 23.44 -5.17 -7.15
CA GLN A 385 24.20 -5.53 -5.94
C GLN A 385 23.29 -6.36 -5.02
N PRO A 386 23.71 -7.54 -4.53
CA PRO A 386 22.92 -8.29 -3.56
C PRO A 386 22.77 -7.51 -2.24
N LYS A 387 21.54 -7.07 -1.95
CA LYS A 387 21.11 -6.38 -0.73
C LYS A 387 19.60 -6.55 -0.54
N GLU A 388 19.12 -6.27 0.66
CA GLU A 388 17.70 -6.10 0.94
C GLU A 388 17.18 -4.82 0.27
N TYR A 389 16.03 -4.88 -0.40
CA TYR A 389 15.45 -3.75 -1.14
C TYR A 389 13.93 -3.71 -1.02
N TRP A 390 13.37 -2.51 -0.94
CA TRP A 390 11.95 -2.24 -1.11
C TRP A 390 11.69 -1.57 -2.45
N ILE A 391 10.86 -2.20 -3.27
CA ILE A 391 10.37 -1.66 -4.53
C ILE A 391 8.96 -1.15 -4.29
N ARG A 392 8.85 0.19 -4.19
CA ARG A 392 7.56 0.87 -4.14
C ARG A 392 7.27 1.50 -5.48
N TRP A 393 6.02 1.43 -5.91
CA TRP A 393 5.56 2.36 -6.95
C TRP A 393 5.59 3.80 -6.41
N TYR A 394 5.85 4.74 -7.30
CA TYR A 394 6.29 6.09 -6.94
C TYR A 394 5.55 7.18 -7.72
N TYR A 395 5.20 6.93 -8.99
CA TYR A 395 4.61 7.92 -9.89
C TYR A 395 4.04 7.31 -11.19
N GLY A 396 2.95 7.86 -11.74
CA GLY A 396 2.49 7.52 -13.10
C GLY A 396 1.94 6.09 -13.25
N LYS A 397 1.23 5.77 -14.33
CA LYS A 397 0.56 4.44 -14.44
C LYS A 397 1.54 3.25 -14.42
N PRO A 398 1.37 2.24 -13.54
CA PRO A 398 2.37 1.17 -13.33
C PRO A 398 2.60 0.27 -14.56
N ASP A 399 1.63 0.18 -15.46
CA ASP A 399 1.65 -0.61 -16.70
C ASP A 399 2.28 0.15 -17.89
N ILE A 400 2.50 1.47 -17.81
CA ILE A 400 3.06 2.32 -18.86
C ILE A 400 4.48 2.76 -18.47
N PRO A 401 5.55 2.10 -18.94
CA PRO A 401 6.91 2.42 -18.52
C PRO A 401 7.30 3.85 -18.93
N ARG A 402 7.73 4.67 -17.97
CA ARG A 402 8.36 5.97 -18.27
C ARG A 402 9.85 5.78 -18.53
N ASP A 403 10.33 6.42 -19.59
CA ASP A 403 11.72 6.61 -19.94
C ASP A 403 12.37 7.81 -19.22
N LYS A 404 11.56 8.58 -18.48
CA LYS A 404 11.95 9.83 -17.81
C LYS A 404 11.69 9.78 -16.31
N ASP A 405 12.58 10.43 -15.57
CA ASP A 405 12.52 10.66 -14.12
C ASP A 405 11.33 11.61 -13.78
N PRO A 406 10.50 11.33 -12.75
CA PRO A 406 10.51 10.16 -11.87
C PRO A 406 10.09 8.84 -12.55
N PRO A 407 10.84 7.74 -12.34
CA PRO A 407 10.43 6.43 -12.81
C PRO A 407 9.19 5.94 -12.05
N ASN A 408 8.44 5.02 -12.65
CA ASN A 408 7.19 4.54 -12.05
C ASN A 408 7.43 3.78 -10.74
N PHE A 409 8.56 3.08 -10.65
CA PHE A 409 9.00 2.36 -9.48
C PHE A 409 10.28 2.99 -8.96
N LYS A 410 10.39 3.07 -7.64
CA LYS A 410 11.60 3.51 -6.95
C LYS A 410 12.04 2.39 -6.02
N VAL A 411 13.33 2.08 -6.12
CA VAL A 411 13.99 1.10 -5.25
C VAL A 411 14.62 1.85 -4.09
N TYR A 412 14.43 1.30 -2.90
CA TYR A 412 14.96 1.82 -1.65
C TYR A 412 15.73 0.69 -0.95
N ASP A 413 16.88 0.98 -0.36
CA ASP A 413 17.63 0.08 0.54
C ASP A 413 17.23 0.27 2.01
N TYR A 414 16.03 0.82 2.23
CA TYR A 414 15.37 1.06 3.51
C TYR A 414 13.86 1.00 3.34
N TYR A 415 13.10 0.87 4.43
CA TYR A 415 11.64 0.85 4.36
C TYR A 415 11.08 2.21 3.93
N PRO A 416 10.49 2.35 2.71
CA PRO A 416 10.15 3.65 2.13
C PRO A 416 8.89 4.25 2.75
N ASP A 417 8.13 3.41 3.43
CA ASP A 417 6.94 3.74 4.21
C ASP A 417 7.35 4.13 5.66
N GLY A 418 8.64 4.25 6.01
CA GLY A 418 9.09 4.89 7.27
C GLY A 418 8.46 4.36 8.58
N VAL A 419 8.41 5.20 9.62
CA VAL A 419 7.74 4.87 10.90
C VAL A 419 6.23 5.13 10.85
N ASN A 420 5.85 6.17 10.10
CA ASN A 420 4.49 6.67 10.02
C ASN A 420 3.88 6.50 8.63
N GLY A 421 4.66 6.13 7.61
CA GLY A 421 4.21 5.98 6.22
C GLY A 421 3.57 4.61 5.91
N ASP A 422 3.62 3.67 6.87
CA ASP A 422 2.95 2.38 6.78
C ASP A 422 1.47 2.57 7.09
N TRP A 423 0.62 2.17 6.14
CA TRP A 423 -0.81 2.24 6.30
C TRP A 423 -1.36 1.13 7.21
N SER A 424 -0.51 0.27 7.80
CA SER A 424 -0.89 -0.58 8.94
C SER A 424 -1.56 0.21 10.08
N ALA A 425 -1.19 1.49 10.26
CA ALA A 425 -1.84 2.43 11.18
C ALA A 425 -3.34 2.68 10.92
N THR A 426 -3.92 2.22 9.79
CA THR A 426 -5.37 2.27 9.55
C THR A 426 -6.16 1.15 10.22
N SER A 427 -5.52 0.30 11.03
CA SER A 427 -6.14 -0.75 11.89
C SER A 427 -6.89 -1.90 11.20
N ASP A 428 -6.95 -1.93 9.87
CA ASP A 428 -7.53 -3.05 9.09
C ASP A 428 -6.51 -4.16 8.81
N TRP A 429 -5.25 -3.94 9.18
CA TRP A 429 -4.12 -4.79 8.88
C TRP A 429 -3.59 -5.40 10.17
N ASN A 430 -3.78 -6.70 10.38
CA ASN A 430 -3.32 -7.38 11.59
C ASN A 430 -1.82 -7.69 11.51
N ASP A 431 -1.01 -6.66 11.75
CA ASP A 431 0.45 -6.73 11.71
C ASP A 431 1.10 -6.72 13.10
N GLU A 432 0.31 -6.84 14.18
CA GLU A 432 0.77 -6.85 15.59
C GLU A 432 1.83 -7.92 15.91
N MET A 433 1.79 -9.03 15.16
CA MET A 433 2.75 -10.13 15.27
C MET A 433 4.06 -9.87 14.52
N CYS A 434 4.09 -8.89 13.62
CA CYS A 434 5.31 -8.50 12.92
C CYS A 434 6.29 -7.80 13.86
N ALA A 435 7.58 -7.83 13.51
CA ALA A 435 8.49 -6.83 14.06
C ALA A 435 8.11 -5.43 13.53
N PRO A 436 8.34 -4.36 14.32
CA PRO A 436 8.34 -3.00 13.79
C PRO A 436 9.40 -2.90 12.70
N LYS A 437 9.02 -2.55 11.47
CA LYS A 437 9.98 -2.37 10.39
C LYS A 437 10.96 -1.25 10.77
N PRO A 438 12.28 -1.46 10.59
CA PRO A 438 13.27 -0.52 11.07
C PRO A 438 13.19 0.80 10.28
N PRO A 439 13.16 1.96 10.96
CA PRO A 439 13.63 3.21 10.36
C PRO A 439 15.16 3.29 10.45
N PRO A 440 15.88 3.53 9.35
CA PRO A 440 17.21 4.13 9.44
C PRO A 440 17.09 5.64 9.73
N THR A 441 16.09 6.30 9.11
CA THR A 441 15.77 7.71 9.31
C THR A 441 14.29 7.96 8.99
N PRO A 442 13.52 8.70 9.83
CA PRO A 442 12.24 9.25 9.40
C PRO A 442 12.42 10.17 8.19
N VAL A 443 11.42 10.24 7.31
CA VAL A 443 11.38 11.30 6.29
C VAL A 443 11.30 12.63 7.02
N ASN A 444 12.21 13.57 6.73
CA ASN A 444 12.11 14.94 7.24
C ASN A 444 10.92 15.63 6.57
N VAL A 445 9.78 15.64 7.26
CA VAL A 445 8.53 16.26 6.79
C VAL A 445 8.53 17.77 7.05
N GLY A 446 8.26 18.55 5.98
CA GLY A 446 8.25 20.00 6.01
C GLY A 446 9.63 20.63 6.16
N PHE A 447 9.69 21.96 6.02
CA PHE A 447 10.97 22.69 5.96
C PHE A 447 11.69 22.88 7.31
N GLY A 448 11.04 22.60 8.44
CA GLY A 448 11.62 22.73 9.80
C GLY A 448 11.87 24.17 10.27
N ASN A 449 11.98 25.14 9.34
CA ASN A 449 12.35 26.54 9.56
C ASN A 449 11.19 27.42 10.08
N GLY A 450 10.39 26.92 11.02
CA GLY A 450 9.20 27.62 11.52
C GLY A 450 8.00 27.66 10.55
N ALA A 451 8.09 26.96 9.41
CA ALA A 451 6.94 26.68 8.55
C ALA A 451 5.83 25.96 9.32
N TRP A 452 4.57 26.29 9.02
CA TRP A 452 3.41 25.68 9.69
C TRP A 452 3.33 24.17 9.46
N PHE A 453 3.57 23.72 8.23
CA PHE A 453 3.47 22.30 7.87
C PHE A 453 4.64 21.45 8.43
N PRO A 454 4.36 20.26 8.99
CA PRO A 454 3.05 19.70 9.32
C PRO A 454 2.37 20.44 10.47
N TYR A 455 1.09 20.75 10.29
CA TYR A 455 0.35 21.77 11.06
C TYR A 455 0.31 21.54 12.57
N LYS A 456 0.46 20.29 13.03
CA LYS A 456 0.67 19.96 14.46
C LYS A 456 1.79 20.78 15.13
N ARG A 457 2.80 21.26 14.39
CA ARG A 457 3.88 22.14 14.90
C ARG A 457 3.36 23.48 15.44
N THR A 458 2.18 23.93 15.00
CA THR A 458 1.50 25.14 15.49
C THR A 458 0.58 24.88 16.69
N ASN A 459 0.45 23.63 17.15
CA ASN A 459 -0.64 23.14 18.00
C ASN A 459 -2.03 23.18 17.33
N TYR A 460 -2.09 23.27 16.00
CA TYR A 460 -3.35 23.07 15.27
C TYR A 460 -3.89 21.66 15.54
N LEU A 461 -5.16 21.61 15.98
CA LEU A 461 -5.91 20.37 16.15
C LEU A 461 -6.70 20.15 14.87
N TYR A 462 -6.42 19.06 14.17
CA TYR A 462 -7.16 18.64 12.97
C TYR A 462 -8.61 18.30 13.38
N PRO A 463 -9.61 19.11 13.00
CA PRO A 463 -10.96 18.95 13.54
C PRO A 463 -11.75 17.86 12.80
N TYR A 464 -12.79 17.33 13.45
CA TYR A 464 -13.84 16.62 12.74
C TYR A 464 -14.43 17.54 11.66
N GLY A 465 -14.58 17.02 10.45
CA GLY A 465 -14.97 17.85 9.29
C GLY A 465 -13.81 18.54 8.55
N GLY A 466 -12.55 18.43 9.04
CA GLY A 466 -11.39 19.13 8.47
C GLY A 466 -10.15 18.29 8.14
N SER A 467 -10.09 17.00 8.52
CA SER A 467 -9.11 16.02 8.04
C SER A 467 -9.75 14.65 8.02
N LEU A 468 -9.54 13.83 6.97
CA LEU A 468 -10.05 12.46 6.95
C LEU A 468 -9.35 11.51 7.93
N ALA A 469 -8.32 11.95 8.66
CA ALA A 469 -7.63 11.10 9.64
C ALA A 469 -8.55 10.65 10.80
N TYR A 470 -9.61 11.43 11.15
CA TYR A 470 -10.49 11.11 12.28
C TYR A 470 -11.31 9.82 12.10
N ILE A 471 -11.46 9.31 10.87
CA ILE A 471 -12.26 8.10 10.61
C ILE A 471 -11.56 6.82 11.07
N TYR A 472 -10.25 6.90 11.29
CA TYR A 472 -9.41 5.77 11.69
C TYR A 472 -9.24 5.75 13.22
N PRO A 473 -9.25 4.56 13.86
CA PRO A 473 -9.03 4.42 15.31
C PRO A 473 -7.74 5.07 15.81
N GLU A 474 -6.67 5.06 15.00
CA GLU A 474 -5.38 5.68 15.31
C GLU A 474 -5.15 7.01 14.56
N ALA A 475 -6.16 7.87 14.55
CA ALA A 475 -6.17 9.15 13.80
C ALA A 475 -4.87 9.98 13.87
N ALA A 476 -4.19 10.02 15.01
CA ALA A 476 -2.91 10.74 15.15
C ALA A 476 -1.77 10.11 14.32
N LYS A 477 -1.67 8.77 14.28
CA LYS A 477 -0.70 8.07 13.41
C LYS A 477 -1.06 8.26 11.94
N VAL A 478 -2.35 8.22 11.61
CA VAL A 478 -2.83 8.43 10.23
C VAL A 478 -2.67 9.89 9.78
N GLN A 479 -2.69 10.86 10.68
CA GLN A 479 -2.34 12.23 10.34
C GLN A 479 -0.84 12.38 10.03
N ASP A 480 0.03 11.79 10.85
CA ASP A 480 1.47 11.74 10.59
C ASP A 480 1.83 11.07 9.25
N LEU A 481 1.05 10.05 8.88
CA LEU A 481 1.08 9.34 7.61
C LEU A 481 0.69 10.25 6.44
N PHE A 482 -0.45 10.94 6.57
CA PHE A 482 -0.92 11.91 5.59
C PHE A 482 0.11 13.02 5.36
N ASP A 483 0.72 13.54 6.43
CA ASP A 483 1.75 14.58 6.35
C ASP A 483 2.98 14.08 5.56
N ALA A 484 3.44 12.86 5.79
CA ALA A 484 4.55 12.27 5.03
C ALA A 484 4.20 12.07 3.55
N PHE A 485 2.97 11.63 3.25
CA PHE A 485 2.48 11.46 1.88
C PHE A 485 2.37 12.80 1.13
N VAL A 486 1.73 13.80 1.74
CA VAL A 486 1.62 15.17 1.22
C VAL A 486 2.99 15.73 0.88
N TRP A 487 3.96 15.57 1.77
CA TRP A 487 5.32 16.05 1.56
C TRP A 487 6.00 15.39 0.37
N GLU A 488 5.90 14.07 0.22
CA GLU A 488 6.44 13.37 -0.95
C GLU A 488 5.80 13.85 -2.26
N ARG A 489 4.46 13.95 -2.28
CA ARG A 489 3.73 14.40 -3.48
C ARG A 489 4.10 15.84 -3.85
N TYR A 490 4.24 16.73 -2.87
CA TYR A 490 4.71 18.09 -3.10
C TYR A 490 6.10 18.14 -3.75
N GLN A 491 7.06 17.35 -3.27
CA GLN A 491 8.42 17.33 -3.82
C GLN A 491 8.46 16.81 -5.27
N ILE A 492 7.59 15.86 -5.61
CA ILE A 492 7.48 15.32 -6.98
C ILE A 492 6.83 16.34 -7.91
N TRP A 493 5.71 16.96 -7.49
CA TRP A 493 5.07 18.04 -8.24
C TRP A 493 6.01 19.21 -8.51
N LYS A 494 6.74 19.66 -7.48
CA LYS A 494 7.74 20.74 -7.60
C LYS A 494 8.80 20.39 -8.64
N LYS A 495 9.33 19.16 -8.60
CA LYS A 495 10.32 18.67 -9.57
C LYS A 495 9.76 18.60 -11.00
N ASN A 496 8.52 18.14 -11.16
CA ASN A 496 7.93 17.89 -12.48
C ASN A 496 7.48 19.18 -13.18
N TRP A 497 6.85 20.11 -12.45
CA TRP A 497 6.08 21.20 -13.03
C TRP A 497 6.61 22.60 -12.74
N VAL A 498 7.48 22.80 -11.74
CA VAL A 498 8.09 24.12 -11.55
C VAL A 498 9.25 24.32 -12.53
N ARG A 499 9.32 25.51 -13.13
CA ARG A 499 10.47 25.97 -13.93
C ARG A 499 10.96 27.30 -13.37
N GLU A 500 12.27 27.48 -13.28
CA GLU A 500 12.90 28.66 -12.68
C GLU A 500 13.78 29.41 -13.68
N GLY A 501 14.12 30.67 -13.36
CA GLY A 501 15.15 31.41 -14.07
C GLY A 501 14.75 31.75 -15.51
N ASP A 502 15.61 31.43 -16.47
CA ASP A 502 15.41 31.77 -17.89
C ASP A 502 14.28 30.98 -18.56
N GLU A 503 13.86 29.84 -17.98
CA GLU A 503 12.64 29.13 -18.40
C GLU A 503 11.36 29.82 -17.90
N ALA A 504 11.46 30.85 -17.06
CA ALA A 504 10.39 31.72 -16.59
C ALA A 504 10.64 33.18 -17.03
N CYS A 505 10.54 34.16 -16.13
CA CYS A 505 10.79 35.58 -16.42
C CYS A 505 12.24 36.04 -16.11
N GLY A 506 13.17 35.11 -15.89
CA GLY A 506 14.59 35.37 -15.58
C GLY A 506 14.99 35.06 -14.14
N PRO A 507 16.24 35.38 -13.75
CA PRO A 507 16.76 35.10 -12.41
C PRO A 507 15.84 35.58 -11.28
N GLY A 508 15.62 34.72 -10.28
CA GLY A 508 14.73 35.01 -9.15
C GLY A 508 13.24 34.79 -9.41
N THR A 509 12.85 34.30 -10.60
CA THR A 509 11.45 33.95 -10.92
C THR A 509 11.26 32.44 -11.04
N ALA A 510 10.04 31.98 -10.76
CA ALA A 510 9.58 30.63 -11.00
C ALA A 510 8.15 30.64 -11.56
N ARG A 511 7.81 29.62 -12.35
CA ARG A 511 6.45 29.41 -12.85
C ARG A 511 6.04 27.95 -12.74
N VAL A 512 4.74 27.70 -12.69
CA VAL A 512 4.18 26.35 -12.87
C VAL A 512 3.92 26.13 -14.36
N TYR A 513 4.67 25.21 -14.98
CA TYR A 513 4.53 24.82 -16.37
C TYR A 513 3.29 23.94 -16.56
N SER A 514 2.47 24.32 -17.56
CA SER A 514 1.39 23.49 -18.08
C SER A 514 1.81 22.87 -19.40
N ASP A 515 1.48 21.59 -19.60
CA ASP A 515 1.64 20.88 -20.87
C ASP A 515 0.39 20.95 -21.76
N THR A 516 -0.76 21.39 -21.23
CA THR A 516 -1.99 21.62 -22.00
C THR A 516 -2.88 22.64 -21.28
N PRO A 517 -3.02 23.89 -21.80
CA PRO A 517 -2.26 24.47 -22.91
C PRO A 517 -0.77 24.60 -22.56
N GLU A 518 0.11 24.45 -23.54
CA GLU A 518 1.56 24.59 -23.34
C GLU A 518 1.93 26.03 -22.92
N GLY A 519 2.64 26.17 -21.80
CA GLY A 519 3.04 27.48 -21.25
C GLY A 519 2.91 27.53 -19.73
N THR A 520 2.30 28.60 -19.21
CA THR A 520 1.81 28.73 -17.82
C THR A 520 0.46 29.44 -17.86
N VAL A 521 -0.52 28.93 -17.12
CA VAL A 521 -1.80 29.62 -16.89
C VAL A 521 -1.84 30.23 -15.49
N SER A 522 -2.62 31.30 -15.29
CA SER A 522 -2.78 31.94 -13.97
C SER A 522 -3.33 30.96 -12.93
N GLU A 523 -4.25 30.08 -13.33
CA GLU A 523 -4.76 28.94 -12.55
C GLU A 523 -3.61 28.16 -11.88
N GLY A 524 -2.71 27.59 -12.68
CA GLY A 524 -1.58 26.79 -12.21
C GLY A 524 -0.58 27.57 -11.38
N GLN A 525 -0.37 28.85 -11.70
CA GLN A 525 0.46 29.72 -10.88
C GLN A 525 -0.17 29.97 -9.50
N GLY A 526 -1.49 30.18 -9.45
CA GLY A 526 -2.27 30.30 -8.22
C GLY A 526 -2.22 29.03 -7.39
N TYR A 527 -2.47 27.88 -8.00
CA TYR A 527 -2.31 26.57 -7.35
C TYR A 527 -0.90 26.41 -6.77
N GLY A 528 0.14 26.75 -7.55
CA GLY A 528 1.52 26.69 -7.09
C GLY A 528 1.81 27.57 -5.87
N ILE A 529 1.30 28.81 -5.86
CA ILE A 529 1.48 29.72 -4.72
C ILE A 529 0.70 29.22 -3.50
N ALA A 530 -0.55 28.74 -3.66
CA ALA A 530 -1.35 28.19 -2.58
C ALA A 530 -0.73 26.93 -1.95
N ILE A 531 -0.32 25.97 -2.79
CA ILE A 531 0.37 24.73 -2.38
C ILE A 531 1.68 25.07 -1.66
N ALA A 532 2.54 25.88 -2.28
CA ALA A 532 3.86 26.21 -1.72
C ALA A 532 3.75 27.02 -0.42
N ALA A 533 2.78 27.93 -0.32
CA ALA A 533 2.52 28.69 0.90
C ALA A 533 2.01 27.77 2.02
N ALA A 534 1.02 26.91 1.78
CA ALA A 534 0.51 25.98 2.80
C ALA A 534 1.58 25.00 3.31
N ILE A 535 2.46 24.52 2.43
CA ILE A 535 3.62 23.70 2.79
C ILE A 535 4.74 24.51 3.49
N GLY A 536 4.76 25.83 3.33
CA GLY A 536 5.77 26.73 3.89
C GLY A 536 7.09 26.83 3.11
N ASP A 537 7.07 26.59 1.78
CA ASP A 537 8.22 26.81 0.89
C ASP A 537 8.34 28.31 0.54
N LYS A 538 8.89 29.08 1.48
CA LYS A 538 9.05 30.53 1.35
C LYS A 538 9.83 30.96 0.11
N GLU A 539 10.86 30.21 -0.26
CA GLU A 539 11.72 30.52 -1.40
C GLU A 539 10.92 30.37 -2.71
N LEU A 540 10.19 29.27 -2.86
CA LEU A 540 9.37 29.05 -4.03
C LEU A 540 8.22 30.07 -4.12
N VAL A 541 7.54 30.37 -3.01
CA VAL A 541 6.49 31.41 -2.98
C VAL A 541 7.03 32.75 -3.47
N GLY A 542 8.22 33.17 -3.02
CA GLY A 542 8.85 34.41 -3.47
C GLY A 542 9.14 34.43 -4.97
N LYS A 543 9.68 33.33 -5.51
CA LYS A 543 9.96 33.20 -6.95
C LYS A 543 8.68 33.14 -7.81
N LEU A 544 7.65 32.43 -7.35
CA LEU A 544 6.34 32.35 -8.02
C LEU A 544 5.65 33.72 -8.01
N TRP A 545 5.72 34.45 -6.90
CA TRP A 545 5.18 35.80 -6.77
C TRP A 545 5.89 36.81 -7.68
N GLU A 546 7.22 36.77 -7.77
CA GLU A 546 7.98 37.65 -8.68
C GLU A 546 7.66 37.38 -10.17
N PHE A 547 7.25 36.16 -10.53
CA PHE A 547 6.69 35.89 -11.87
C PHE A 547 5.31 36.55 -12.06
N VAL A 548 4.39 36.44 -11.08
CA VAL A 548 3.08 37.14 -11.10
C VAL A 548 3.26 38.65 -11.29
N ARG A 549 4.22 39.27 -10.58
CA ARG A 549 4.53 40.69 -10.70
C ARG A 549 5.00 41.11 -12.10
N ARG A 550 5.67 40.21 -12.82
CA ARG A 550 6.22 40.44 -14.18
C ARG A 550 5.26 40.01 -15.29
N PHE A 551 4.11 39.47 -14.95
CA PHE A 551 3.08 39.05 -15.90
C PHE A 551 1.69 39.47 -15.42
N ARG A 552 1.50 40.79 -15.32
CA ARG A 552 0.22 41.41 -14.95
C ARG A 552 -0.75 41.46 -16.14
N SER A 553 -2.04 41.50 -15.87
CA SER A 553 -3.06 41.86 -16.86
C SER A 553 -2.95 43.36 -17.25
N GLN A 554 -3.77 43.82 -18.21
CA GLN A 554 -3.78 45.23 -18.62
C GLN A 554 -4.18 46.16 -17.45
N LYS A 555 -3.40 47.22 -17.23
CA LYS A 555 -3.61 48.20 -16.14
C LYS A 555 -5.01 48.82 -16.04
N LYS A 556 -5.73 48.90 -17.16
CA LYS A 556 -7.08 49.48 -17.24
C LYS A 556 -8.18 48.57 -16.65
N TYR A 557 -7.91 47.28 -16.43
CA TYR A 557 -8.89 46.35 -15.85
C TYR A 557 -8.72 46.30 -14.32
N CYS A 558 -8.39 45.14 -13.74
CA CYS A 558 -8.08 45.04 -12.31
C CYS A 558 -6.58 44.94 -12.03
N PHE A 559 -5.77 44.85 -13.09
CA PHE A 559 -4.31 44.81 -13.02
C PHE A 559 -3.84 43.63 -12.13
N LEU A 560 -4.42 42.45 -12.36
CA LEU A 560 -4.16 41.18 -11.68
C LEU A 560 -3.18 40.33 -12.50
N MET A 561 -3.20 38.98 -12.47
CA MET A 561 -2.28 38.18 -13.30
C MET A 561 -2.83 37.99 -14.72
N GLY A 562 -1.98 38.03 -15.76
CA GLY A 562 -2.39 37.61 -17.10
C GLY A 562 -2.73 36.11 -17.13
N TRP A 563 -3.80 35.72 -17.83
CA TRP A 563 -4.33 34.35 -17.74
C TRP A 563 -3.46 33.28 -18.43
N ILE A 564 -2.72 33.63 -19.50
CA ILE A 564 -1.84 32.68 -20.22
C ILE A 564 -0.51 33.30 -20.67
N TRP A 565 0.57 32.78 -20.10
CA TRP A 565 1.95 33.06 -20.50
C TRP A 565 2.45 31.96 -21.43
N LYS A 566 3.03 32.36 -22.56
CA LYS A 566 3.61 31.45 -23.57
C LYS A 566 5.12 31.49 -23.56
N ASP A 567 5.69 32.70 -23.54
CA ASP A 567 7.13 32.89 -23.56
C ASP A 567 7.58 34.20 -22.89
N ARG A 568 8.89 34.29 -22.66
CA ARG A 568 9.53 35.37 -21.90
C ARG A 568 9.37 36.77 -22.52
N SER A 569 9.00 36.90 -23.79
CA SER A 569 8.70 38.21 -24.39
C SER A 569 7.46 38.89 -23.81
N GLN A 570 6.58 38.13 -23.13
CA GLN A 570 5.46 38.68 -22.37
C GLN A 570 5.84 39.22 -20.98
N CYS A 571 7.06 38.93 -20.47
CA CYS A 571 7.50 39.41 -19.17
C CYS A 571 7.85 40.90 -19.20
N THR A 572 7.23 41.69 -18.33
CA THR A 572 7.47 43.13 -18.15
C THR A 572 8.42 43.40 -16.96
N ALA A 573 8.70 44.68 -16.64
CA ALA A 573 9.25 44.97 -15.32
C ALA A 573 8.20 44.67 -14.23
N PRO A 574 8.61 44.39 -12.98
CA PRO A 574 7.68 44.11 -11.90
C PRO A 574 6.66 45.25 -11.74
N ASP A 575 5.38 44.89 -11.69
CA ASP A 575 4.24 45.80 -11.55
C ASP A 575 4.07 46.78 -12.74
N GLU A 576 4.47 46.34 -13.93
CA GLU A 576 4.06 46.91 -15.22
C GLU A 576 2.89 46.13 -15.85
N GLY A 577 2.08 46.79 -16.68
CA GLY A 577 0.90 46.20 -17.32
C GLY A 577 1.27 45.35 -18.51
N GLY A 578 0.79 44.10 -18.52
CA GLY A 578 0.83 43.25 -19.71
C GLY A 578 -0.25 43.62 -20.73
N LYS A 579 -0.44 42.73 -21.70
CA LYS A 579 -1.41 42.88 -22.80
C LYS A 579 -2.60 41.93 -22.70
N ASP A 580 -2.47 40.91 -21.87
CA ASP A 580 -3.47 39.87 -21.67
C ASP A 580 -4.45 40.28 -20.56
N ASP A 581 -5.61 39.64 -20.54
CA ASP A 581 -6.64 39.80 -19.51
C ASP A 581 -6.40 38.74 -18.41
N SER A 582 -7.08 38.85 -17.26
CA SER A 582 -6.95 37.86 -16.18
C SER A 582 -7.97 36.71 -16.24
N ALA A 583 -7.85 35.76 -15.31
CA ALA A 583 -8.85 34.73 -15.04
C ALA A 583 -9.02 34.57 -13.52
N PHE A 584 -10.26 34.69 -13.06
CA PHE A 584 -10.60 34.85 -11.64
C PHE A 584 -10.20 33.65 -10.78
N ASP A 585 -10.23 32.42 -11.33
CA ASP A 585 -9.79 31.22 -10.62
C ASP A 585 -8.29 31.21 -10.34
N GLY A 586 -7.47 31.72 -11.27
CA GLY A 586 -6.06 32.00 -11.01
C GLY A 586 -5.88 33.07 -9.93
N ASP A 587 -6.56 34.20 -10.06
CA ASP A 587 -6.35 35.32 -9.14
C ASP A 587 -6.88 35.07 -7.71
N VAL A 588 -7.92 34.24 -7.55
CA VAL A 588 -8.44 33.82 -6.25
C VAL A 588 -7.53 32.78 -5.58
N ASP A 589 -6.87 31.91 -6.35
CA ASP A 589 -5.90 30.96 -5.81
C ASP A 589 -4.55 31.63 -5.47
N ILE A 590 -4.13 32.64 -6.25
CA ILE A 590 -3.03 33.54 -5.84
C ILE A 590 -3.40 34.25 -4.52
N ALA A 591 -4.63 34.75 -4.39
CA ALA A 591 -5.09 35.46 -3.21
C ALA A 591 -5.03 34.61 -1.93
N ILE A 592 -5.54 33.37 -1.94
CA ILE A 592 -5.48 32.50 -0.75
C ILE A 592 -4.03 32.12 -0.42
N GLY A 593 -3.18 31.85 -1.41
CA GLY A 593 -1.77 31.57 -1.20
C GLY A 593 -1.01 32.75 -0.58
N LEU A 594 -1.31 33.98 -1.02
CA LEU A 594 -0.79 35.20 -0.40
C LEU A 594 -1.29 35.39 1.05
N VAL A 595 -2.52 34.98 1.39
CA VAL A 595 -3.01 35.00 2.78
C VAL A 595 -2.26 33.98 3.66
N TYR A 596 -2.01 32.75 3.19
CA TYR A 596 -1.13 31.80 3.91
C TYR A 596 0.27 32.37 4.11
N ALA A 597 0.85 32.98 3.07
CA ALA A 597 2.17 33.60 3.13
C ALA A 597 2.19 34.80 4.10
N ALA A 598 1.11 35.61 4.15
CA ALA A 598 0.95 36.73 5.07
C ALA A 598 0.79 36.31 6.53
N LEU A 599 0.29 35.10 6.80
CA LEU A 599 0.13 34.61 8.17
C LEU A 599 1.38 33.86 8.66
N GLN A 600 2.12 33.19 7.77
CA GLN A 600 3.41 32.56 8.10
C GLN A 600 4.60 33.55 8.11
N TRP A 601 4.59 34.53 7.20
CA TRP A 601 5.69 35.49 7.02
C TRP A 601 5.16 36.94 6.99
N PRO A 602 4.54 37.41 8.11
CA PRO A 602 3.75 38.64 8.13
C PRO A 602 4.55 39.91 7.77
N ASN A 603 5.86 39.94 8.07
CA ASN A 603 6.72 41.09 7.79
C ASN A 603 6.93 41.35 6.29
N GLU A 604 6.67 40.36 5.43
CA GLU A 604 6.91 40.46 3.98
C GLU A 604 5.60 40.43 3.19
N TYR A 605 4.66 39.56 3.56
CA TYR A 605 3.48 39.27 2.73
C TYR A 605 2.18 39.94 3.19
N THR A 606 2.10 40.53 4.40
CA THR A 606 0.83 41.14 4.88
C THR A 606 0.31 42.23 3.94
N GLN A 607 1.16 43.17 3.55
CA GLN A 607 0.75 44.26 2.66
C GLN A 607 0.46 43.74 1.24
N ILE A 608 1.24 42.78 0.76
CA ILE A 608 1.06 42.14 -0.55
C ILE A 608 -0.33 41.47 -0.64
N ALA A 609 -0.72 40.71 0.38
CA ALA A 609 -2.05 40.09 0.45
C ALA A 609 -3.17 41.13 0.53
N ILE A 610 -3.01 42.19 1.32
CA ILE A 610 -3.98 43.30 1.41
C ILE A 610 -4.18 43.96 0.04
N ASP A 611 -3.11 44.30 -0.65
CA ASP A 611 -3.17 45.01 -1.94
C ASP A 611 -3.73 44.11 -3.05
N TRP A 612 -3.39 42.81 -3.03
CA TRP A 612 -3.99 41.83 -3.96
C TRP A 612 -5.50 41.70 -3.76
N LEU A 613 -5.94 41.50 -2.50
CA LEU A 613 -7.36 41.33 -2.20
C LEU A 613 -8.18 42.58 -2.53
N LYS A 614 -7.59 43.76 -2.38
CA LYS A 614 -8.18 45.03 -2.84
C LYS A 614 -8.29 45.13 -4.36
N GLY A 615 -7.28 44.64 -5.09
CA GLY A 615 -7.34 44.50 -6.54
C GLY A 615 -8.45 43.54 -6.98
N LEU A 616 -8.59 42.40 -6.29
CA LEU A 616 -9.58 41.36 -6.60
C LEU A 616 -11.04 41.84 -6.43
N GLU A 617 -11.30 42.88 -5.63
CA GLU A 617 -12.64 43.52 -5.54
C GLU A 617 -13.19 43.94 -6.91
N CYS A 618 -12.30 44.34 -7.83
CA CYS A 618 -12.65 44.85 -9.15
C CYS A 618 -13.23 43.76 -10.08
N GLU A 619 -13.11 42.48 -9.74
CA GLU A 619 -13.74 41.35 -10.46
C GLU A 619 -15.11 40.95 -9.89
N ILE A 620 -15.61 41.68 -8.88
CA ILE A 620 -16.89 41.40 -8.23
C ILE A 620 -17.92 42.44 -8.64
N ASN A 621 -18.89 42.04 -9.47
CA ASN A 621 -20.03 42.88 -9.84
C ASN A 621 -21.05 42.94 -8.70
N ALA A 622 -20.97 43.99 -7.90
CA ALA A 622 -22.00 44.39 -6.94
C ALA A 622 -23.04 45.40 -7.51
N LYS A 623 -23.06 45.59 -8.84
CA LYS A 623 -23.90 46.58 -9.55
C LYS A 623 -25.09 45.98 -10.30
N TYR A 624 -25.26 44.65 -10.30
CA TYR A 624 -26.45 44.03 -10.91
C TYR A 624 -27.75 44.50 -10.24
N GLY A 625 -27.74 44.71 -8.92
CA GLY A 625 -28.78 45.47 -8.20
C GLY A 625 -29.79 44.65 -7.39
N ASP A 626 -29.60 43.34 -7.27
CA ASP A 626 -30.44 42.43 -6.48
C ASP A 626 -29.94 42.21 -5.03
N GLY A 627 -28.80 42.81 -4.67
CA GLY A 627 -28.19 42.70 -3.34
C GLY A 627 -27.10 41.64 -3.19
N TYR A 628 -26.74 40.95 -4.29
CA TYR A 628 -25.62 40.00 -4.34
C TYR A 628 -24.34 40.62 -4.93
N ASN A 629 -23.21 40.00 -4.61
CA ASN A 629 -21.87 40.37 -5.07
C ASN A 629 -21.37 39.25 -5.99
N TYR A 630 -21.54 39.39 -7.31
CA TYR A 630 -21.26 38.32 -8.28
C TYR A 630 -19.82 38.39 -8.80
N PRO A 631 -18.96 37.38 -8.56
CA PRO A 631 -17.69 37.27 -9.27
C PRO A 631 -17.89 37.11 -10.78
N THR A 632 -16.89 37.47 -11.58
CA THR A 632 -16.84 37.22 -13.03
C THR A 632 -15.93 36.05 -13.40
N ALA A 633 -15.66 35.87 -14.70
CA ALA A 633 -14.65 34.93 -15.20
C ALA A 633 -13.23 35.51 -15.19
N GLY A 634 -13.08 36.83 -15.29
CA GLY A 634 -11.79 37.52 -15.37
C GLY A 634 -11.97 39.04 -15.42
N ASP A 635 -10.87 39.79 -15.32
CA ASP A 635 -10.90 41.23 -15.07
C ASP A 635 -11.45 42.10 -16.21
N SER A 636 -11.59 41.56 -17.42
CA SER A 636 -12.19 42.25 -18.57
C SER A 636 -13.66 41.89 -18.83
N TRP A 637 -14.16 40.79 -18.25
CA TRP A 637 -15.45 40.21 -18.60
C TRP A 637 -16.64 41.09 -18.22
N ASP A 638 -17.61 41.20 -19.12
CA ASP A 638 -18.87 41.95 -18.98
C ASP A 638 -18.74 43.45 -18.60
N LYS A 639 -17.51 44.02 -18.64
CA LYS A 639 -17.25 45.43 -18.36
C LYS A 639 -17.45 46.30 -19.60
N ALA A 640 -18.55 47.05 -19.59
CA ALA A 640 -18.94 47.93 -20.69
C ALA A 640 -18.44 49.39 -20.54
N TYR A 641 -18.08 49.84 -19.34
CA TYR A 641 -17.66 51.23 -19.10
C TYR A 641 -16.14 51.34 -19.01
N CYS A 642 -15.48 51.46 -20.16
CA CYS A 642 -14.03 51.64 -20.26
C CYS A 642 -13.62 53.07 -20.66
N SER A 643 -12.66 53.64 -19.92
CA SER A 643 -11.80 54.75 -20.33
C SER A 643 -10.42 54.20 -20.77
N ALA A 644 -9.44 55.09 -21.01
CA ALA A 644 -8.06 54.68 -21.27
C ALA A 644 -7.44 53.91 -20.07
N ASP A 645 -7.81 54.30 -18.85
CA ASP A 645 -7.13 53.88 -17.61
C ASP A 645 -8.02 53.05 -16.66
N LYS A 646 -9.32 52.88 -16.96
CA LYS A 646 -10.24 52.10 -16.11
C LYS A 646 -11.43 51.53 -16.88
N CYS A 647 -11.72 50.25 -16.66
CA CYS A 647 -12.94 49.54 -17.06
C CYS A 647 -13.79 49.15 -15.85
N ASP A 648 -15.11 49.20 -15.98
CA ASP A 648 -16.05 48.96 -14.88
C ASP A 648 -17.41 48.39 -15.39
N TYR A 649 -18.16 47.75 -14.50
CA TYR A 649 -19.50 47.20 -14.79
C TYR A 649 -20.55 48.31 -14.85
N ALA A 650 -21.58 48.08 -15.67
CA ALA A 650 -22.76 48.93 -15.71
C ALA A 650 -23.78 48.53 -14.63
N PRO A 651 -24.61 49.47 -14.13
CA PRO A 651 -25.79 49.11 -13.36
C PRO A 651 -26.68 48.12 -14.12
N GLY A 652 -27.04 47.01 -13.50
CA GLY A 652 -27.83 45.95 -14.15
C GLY A 652 -27.05 45.03 -15.10
N THR A 653 -25.70 45.10 -15.16
CA THR A 653 -24.90 44.13 -15.96
C THR A 653 -25.21 42.70 -15.52
N LYS A 654 -25.74 41.89 -16.44
CA LYS A 654 -25.99 40.46 -16.26
C LYS A 654 -24.71 39.68 -16.58
N ASN A 655 -23.98 39.29 -15.53
CA ASN A 655 -22.70 38.59 -15.70
C ASN A 655 -22.85 37.19 -16.31
N THR A 656 -21.82 36.82 -17.07
CA THR A 656 -21.37 35.45 -17.30
C THR A 656 -20.71 34.92 -16.02
N VAL A 657 -21.02 33.69 -15.64
CA VAL A 657 -20.52 33.05 -14.40
C VAL A 657 -19.98 31.65 -14.68
N TYR A 658 -18.94 31.28 -13.92
CA TYR A 658 -18.24 30.00 -13.95
C TYR A 658 -18.17 29.47 -12.51
N VAL A 659 -19.04 28.51 -12.16
CA VAL A 659 -19.24 28.19 -10.72
C VAL A 659 -18.03 27.45 -10.12
N ASP A 660 -17.24 26.82 -10.97
CA ASP A 660 -15.95 26.20 -10.69
C ASP A 660 -14.82 27.19 -10.38
N TYR A 661 -14.98 28.48 -10.68
CA TYR A 661 -14.02 29.52 -10.33
C TYR A 661 -14.19 30.02 -8.88
N TYR A 662 -15.27 29.64 -8.18
CA TYR A 662 -15.70 30.34 -6.97
C TYR A 662 -15.56 29.50 -5.68
N PRO A 663 -14.53 29.77 -4.85
CA PRO A 663 -14.36 29.17 -3.52
C PRO A 663 -14.96 30.05 -2.41
N PRO A 664 -16.21 29.82 -1.97
CA PRO A 664 -16.84 30.65 -0.94
C PRO A 664 -16.08 30.65 0.39
N GLY A 665 -15.38 29.56 0.73
CA GLY A 665 -14.54 29.47 1.92
C GLY A 665 -13.33 30.42 1.86
N TYR A 666 -12.74 30.64 0.68
CA TYR A 666 -11.63 31.59 0.54
C TYR A 666 -12.14 33.03 0.66
N PHE A 667 -13.30 33.35 0.09
CA PHE A 667 -13.90 34.68 0.24
C PHE A 667 -14.10 35.02 1.72
N ARG A 668 -14.66 34.13 2.54
CA ARG A 668 -14.79 34.37 3.99
C ARG A 668 -13.44 34.62 4.67
N VAL A 669 -12.42 33.82 4.33
CA VAL A 669 -11.04 34.03 4.80
C VAL A 669 -10.49 35.39 4.39
N PHE A 670 -10.77 35.88 3.18
CA PHE A 670 -10.37 37.22 2.75
C PHE A 670 -11.06 38.32 3.57
N GLY A 671 -12.37 38.16 3.82
CA GLY A 671 -13.16 39.07 4.65
C GLY A 671 -12.66 39.14 6.09
N ASP A 672 -12.39 37.98 6.70
CA ASP A 672 -11.87 37.89 8.07
C ASP A 672 -10.40 38.38 8.17
N PHE A 673 -9.55 38.06 7.19
CA PHE A 673 -8.18 38.55 7.11
C PHE A 673 -8.13 40.09 6.99
N LEU A 674 -8.88 40.67 6.06
CA LEU A 674 -8.94 42.12 5.89
C LEU A 674 -9.53 42.81 7.13
N ALA A 675 -10.54 42.22 7.78
CA ALA A 675 -11.08 42.75 9.03
C ALA A 675 -10.08 42.65 10.20
N GLU A 676 -9.22 41.62 10.26
CA GLU A 676 -8.12 41.53 11.23
C GLU A 676 -7.06 42.60 10.96
N LYS A 677 -6.63 42.79 9.70
CA LYS A 677 -5.49 43.64 9.37
C LYS A 677 -5.81 45.13 9.21
N LEU A 678 -7.00 45.47 8.70
CA LEU A 678 -7.43 46.86 8.43
C LEU A 678 -8.43 47.39 9.46
N GLY A 679 -8.96 46.52 10.33
CA GLY A 679 -10.03 46.83 11.27
C GLY A 679 -11.43 46.60 10.67
N LYS A 680 -12.40 46.33 11.56
CA LYS A 680 -13.75 45.86 11.19
C LYS A 680 -14.57 46.86 10.38
N ASP A 681 -14.29 48.16 10.54
CA ASP A 681 -14.99 49.25 9.85
C ASP A 681 -14.39 49.60 8.49
N ALA A 682 -13.28 48.96 8.08
CA ALA A 682 -12.66 49.16 6.78
C ALA A 682 -13.57 48.64 5.66
N LYS A 683 -13.65 49.39 4.55
CA LYS A 683 -14.68 49.20 3.51
C LYS A 683 -14.11 48.87 2.13
N ALA A 684 -14.83 47.99 1.45
CA ALA A 684 -14.68 47.74 0.02
C ALA A 684 -15.23 48.90 -0.83
N ASN A 685 -14.90 48.91 -2.12
CA ASN A 685 -15.27 49.97 -3.07
C ASN A 685 -16.79 50.18 -3.23
N ASN A 686 -17.62 49.18 -2.90
CA ASN A 686 -19.09 49.30 -2.92
C ASN A 686 -19.69 49.84 -1.60
N GLY A 687 -18.86 50.16 -0.60
CA GLY A 687 -19.27 50.77 0.68
C GLY A 687 -19.67 49.80 1.80
N GLN A 688 -19.70 48.49 1.52
CA GLN A 688 -19.82 47.43 2.53
C GLN A 688 -18.52 47.33 3.34
N THR A 689 -18.55 46.80 4.57
CA THR A 689 -17.28 46.43 5.25
C THR A 689 -16.58 45.33 4.45
N TYR A 690 -15.26 45.21 4.57
CA TYR A 690 -14.54 44.14 3.88
C TYR A 690 -15.04 42.74 4.22
N ARG A 691 -15.46 42.54 5.46
CA ARG A 691 -16.04 41.28 5.89
C ARG A 691 -17.39 41.04 5.24
N ASP A 692 -18.30 42.02 5.30
CA ASP A 692 -19.64 41.88 4.71
C ASP A 692 -19.57 41.70 3.19
N PHE A 693 -18.65 42.40 2.52
CA PHE A 693 -18.39 42.27 1.08
C PHE A 693 -18.10 40.83 0.69
N TRP A 694 -17.05 40.25 1.27
CA TRP A 694 -16.63 38.90 0.89
C TRP A 694 -17.58 37.81 1.42
N TYR A 695 -18.21 38.00 2.58
CA TYR A 695 -19.25 37.07 3.06
C TYR A 695 -20.49 37.09 2.15
N LYS A 696 -20.90 38.26 1.64
CA LYS A 696 -21.97 38.34 0.63
C LYS A 696 -21.55 37.71 -0.69
N THR A 697 -20.27 37.82 -1.09
CA THR A 697 -19.74 37.09 -2.26
C THR A 697 -19.83 35.56 -2.04
N ALA A 698 -19.52 35.06 -0.84
CA ALA A 698 -19.68 33.64 -0.50
C ALA A 698 -21.16 33.19 -0.52
N GLU A 699 -22.07 33.99 0.07
CA GLU A 699 -23.52 33.77 0.02
C GLU A 699 -24.03 33.74 -1.43
N THR A 700 -23.47 34.59 -2.30
CA THR A 700 -23.79 34.63 -3.74
C THR A 700 -23.48 33.30 -4.43
N VAL A 701 -22.37 32.63 -4.10
CA VAL A 701 -22.05 31.31 -4.69
C VAL A 701 -23.13 30.29 -4.31
N TRP A 702 -23.56 30.27 -3.05
CA TRP A 702 -24.62 29.36 -2.59
C TRP A 702 -26.01 29.68 -3.18
N GLU A 703 -26.26 30.93 -3.52
CA GLU A 703 -27.42 31.34 -4.32
C GLU A 703 -27.32 30.85 -5.78
N LEU A 704 -26.13 30.92 -6.41
CA LEU A 704 -25.91 30.33 -7.74
C LEU A 704 -26.08 28.81 -7.71
N VAL A 705 -25.65 28.12 -6.64
CA VAL A 705 -25.86 26.67 -6.46
C VAL A 705 -27.35 26.31 -6.38
N GLU A 706 -28.16 27.08 -5.64
CA GLU A 706 -29.62 26.84 -5.61
C GLU A 706 -30.25 27.05 -7.01
N ARG A 707 -29.87 28.10 -7.74
CA ARG A 707 -30.33 28.35 -9.13
C ARG A 707 -29.85 27.28 -10.13
N CYS A 708 -28.76 26.58 -9.84
CA CYS A 708 -28.30 25.45 -10.65
C CYS A 708 -29.19 24.20 -10.51
N TYR A 709 -30.00 24.05 -9.46
CA TYR A 709 -30.93 22.92 -9.36
C TYR A 709 -32.08 22.98 -10.38
N ASP A 710 -32.42 24.18 -10.88
CA ASP A 710 -33.39 24.39 -11.97
C ASP A 710 -32.83 24.07 -13.38
N ALA A 711 -31.51 23.82 -13.49
CA ALA A 711 -30.85 23.62 -14.78
C ALA A 711 -31.16 22.23 -15.39
N LYS A 712 -31.74 22.22 -16.59
CA LYS A 712 -32.02 20.98 -17.33
C LYS A 712 -30.72 20.28 -17.74
N GLY A 713 -30.60 18.98 -17.46
CA GLY A 713 -29.41 18.20 -17.82
C GLY A 713 -28.23 18.36 -16.84
N VAL A 714 -28.50 18.85 -15.63
CA VAL A 714 -27.54 18.85 -14.52
C VAL A 714 -28.12 18.00 -13.38
N HIS A 715 -27.39 16.99 -12.94
CA HIS A 715 -27.76 16.16 -11.81
C HIS A 715 -27.56 16.98 -10.51
N PRO A 716 -28.46 16.93 -9.52
CA PRO A 716 -28.33 17.76 -8.31
C PRO A 716 -27.04 17.55 -7.50
N GLY A 717 -26.47 16.34 -7.55
CA GLY A 717 -25.15 16.03 -6.96
C GLY A 717 -23.93 16.50 -7.77
N LEU A 718 -24.13 17.06 -8.97
CA LEU A 718 -23.10 17.59 -9.86
C LEU A 718 -23.29 19.10 -10.08
N MET A 719 -22.50 19.72 -10.94
CA MET A 719 -22.62 21.15 -11.30
C MET A 719 -22.52 21.33 -12.82
N GLY A 720 -22.98 22.47 -13.33
CA GLY A 720 -22.58 22.96 -14.64
C GLY A 720 -21.23 23.69 -14.55
N ASN A 721 -20.60 23.92 -15.71
CA ASN A 721 -19.42 24.79 -15.83
C ASN A 721 -19.88 26.26 -15.82
N GLN A 722 -20.55 26.66 -16.91
CA GLN A 722 -20.82 28.07 -17.22
C GLN A 722 -22.32 28.37 -17.31
N GLY A 723 -22.66 29.64 -17.08
CA GLY A 723 -23.95 30.21 -17.46
C GLY A 723 -23.99 31.71 -17.25
N HIS A 724 -25.15 32.22 -16.89
CA HIS A 724 -25.35 33.60 -16.41
C HIS A 724 -25.95 33.58 -15.01
N ILE A 725 -25.86 34.69 -14.28
CA ILE A 725 -26.35 34.82 -12.89
C ILE A 725 -27.79 34.33 -12.63
N ASP A 726 -28.69 34.35 -13.62
CA ASP A 726 -30.07 33.86 -13.52
C ASP A 726 -30.23 32.38 -13.94
N GLN A 727 -29.29 31.85 -14.70
CA GLN A 727 -29.21 30.44 -15.13
C GLN A 727 -27.73 29.96 -15.09
N PRO A 728 -27.13 29.83 -13.89
CA PRO A 728 -25.67 29.67 -13.74
C PRO A 728 -25.09 28.37 -14.27
N CYS A 729 -25.93 27.34 -14.45
CA CYS A 729 -25.55 26.05 -15.01
C CYS A 729 -26.21 25.77 -16.37
N SER A 730 -26.51 26.82 -17.16
CA SER A 730 -27.19 26.68 -18.47
C SER A 730 -26.33 26.03 -19.56
N ALA A 731 -25.00 26.13 -19.49
CA ALA A 731 -24.10 25.42 -20.39
C ALA A 731 -23.74 24.03 -19.81
N GLY A 732 -24.60 23.04 -20.03
CA GLY A 732 -24.42 21.63 -19.61
C GLY A 732 -23.38 20.84 -20.42
N GLY A 733 -22.23 21.45 -20.72
CA GLY A 733 -21.22 20.95 -21.65
C GLY A 733 -19.81 20.75 -21.09
N GLY A 734 -19.63 20.78 -19.76
CA GLY A 734 -18.32 20.64 -19.11
C GLY A 734 -17.88 19.19 -18.88
N GLU A 735 -16.57 18.94 -19.03
CA GLU A 735 -15.91 17.70 -18.59
C GLU A 735 -15.78 17.64 -17.05
N PRO A 736 -15.51 16.47 -16.43
CA PRO A 736 -15.26 16.35 -14.98
C PRO A 736 -14.11 17.17 -14.41
N TYR A 737 -13.27 17.73 -15.28
CA TYR A 737 -12.33 18.80 -14.95
C TYR A 737 -13.05 20.01 -14.33
N GLU A 738 -14.10 20.49 -14.99
CA GLU A 738 -14.65 21.84 -14.76
C GLU A 738 -15.56 21.82 -13.55
N TRP A 739 -16.69 21.12 -13.68
CA TRP A 739 -17.66 21.03 -12.61
C TRP A 739 -17.10 20.32 -11.37
N GLY A 740 -16.05 19.49 -11.51
CA GLY A 740 -15.37 18.84 -10.39
C GLY A 740 -14.69 19.85 -9.46
N ARG A 741 -14.05 20.90 -10.02
CA ARG A 741 -13.45 21.99 -9.23
C ARG A 741 -14.52 22.73 -8.41
N ALA A 742 -15.73 22.92 -8.95
CA ALA A 742 -16.85 23.49 -8.18
C ALA A 742 -17.19 22.64 -6.94
N LEU A 743 -17.24 21.31 -7.06
CA LEU A 743 -17.55 20.42 -5.92
C LEU A 743 -16.49 20.52 -4.82
N TRP A 744 -15.21 20.54 -5.21
CA TRP A 744 -14.09 20.72 -4.28
C TRP A 744 -14.09 22.08 -3.59
N ARG A 745 -14.31 23.16 -4.34
CA ARG A 745 -14.38 24.54 -3.82
C ARG A 745 -15.55 24.75 -2.86
N LEU A 746 -16.70 24.12 -3.10
CA LEU A 746 -17.84 24.10 -2.18
C LEU A 746 -17.56 23.23 -0.93
N ALA A 747 -16.85 22.11 -1.09
CA ALA A 747 -16.46 21.25 0.03
C ALA A 747 -15.50 21.94 1.00
N ILE A 748 -14.60 22.80 0.51
CA ILE A 748 -13.73 23.63 1.37
C ILE A 748 -14.57 24.52 2.29
N ASP A 749 -15.57 25.23 1.77
CA ASP A 749 -16.43 26.10 2.58
C ASP A 749 -17.24 25.30 3.61
N ALA A 750 -17.80 24.16 3.19
CA ALA A 750 -18.53 23.25 4.07
C ALA A 750 -17.65 22.56 5.13
N ALA A 751 -16.35 22.38 4.88
CA ALA A 751 -15.39 21.89 5.87
C ALA A 751 -14.92 22.99 6.85
N TRP A 752 -14.69 24.20 6.34
CA TRP A 752 -14.14 25.32 7.12
C TRP A 752 -15.19 26.11 7.91
N PHE A 753 -16.47 26.07 7.50
CA PHE A 753 -17.55 26.86 8.07
C PHE A 753 -18.90 26.12 8.20
N GLY A 754 -18.94 24.81 7.93
CA GLY A 754 -20.17 23.99 8.00
C GLY A 754 -20.75 23.82 9.41
N ASP A 755 -19.96 24.08 10.45
CA ASP A 755 -20.41 24.13 11.86
C ASP A 755 -21.10 25.46 12.21
N ASN A 756 -20.83 26.52 11.43
CA ASN A 756 -21.36 27.85 11.65
C ASN A 756 -22.79 27.99 11.11
N THR A 757 -23.75 27.56 11.93
CA THR A 757 -25.20 27.66 11.66
C THR A 757 -25.75 29.10 11.62
N SER A 758 -24.94 30.14 11.91
CA SER A 758 -25.36 31.54 11.79
C SER A 758 -25.36 32.05 10.34
N LEU A 759 -24.61 31.40 9.44
CA LEU A 759 -24.52 31.74 8.03
C LEU A 759 -25.88 31.54 7.32
N PRO A 760 -26.37 32.49 6.49
CA PRO A 760 -27.66 32.38 5.82
C PRO A 760 -27.89 31.05 5.10
N GLU A 761 -26.92 30.65 4.29
CA GLU A 761 -26.83 29.41 3.51
C GLU A 761 -26.65 28.13 4.35
N ASN A 762 -26.26 28.26 5.62
CA ASN A 762 -26.12 27.12 6.53
C ASN A 762 -27.24 27.02 7.58
N LYS A 763 -28.19 27.95 7.60
CA LYS A 763 -29.39 27.84 8.44
C LYS A 763 -30.25 26.64 8.00
N PRO A 764 -30.83 25.86 8.93
CA PRO A 764 -31.81 24.84 8.58
C PRO A 764 -32.96 25.42 7.75
N GLY A 765 -33.36 24.72 6.69
CA GLY A 765 -34.40 25.14 5.75
C GLY A 765 -34.02 26.25 4.77
N SER A 766 -32.74 26.63 4.65
CA SER A 766 -32.30 27.67 3.70
C SER A 766 -32.20 27.21 2.23
N SER A 767 -32.25 25.90 1.97
CA SER A 767 -32.44 25.36 0.62
C SER A 767 -33.93 25.38 0.26
N SER A 768 -34.29 26.04 -0.84
CA SER A 768 -35.68 26.03 -1.34
C SER A 768 -36.03 24.69 -2.00
N HIS A 769 -35.02 23.98 -2.49
CA HIS A 769 -35.19 22.71 -3.21
C HIS A 769 -35.19 21.48 -2.30
N TYR A 770 -34.47 21.54 -1.17
CA TYR A 770 -34.33 20.41 -0.25
C TYR A 770 -34.69 20.72 1.24
N PRO A 771 -35.85 21.32 1.56
CA PRO A 771 -36.29 21.45 2.96
C PRO A 771 -36.33 20.08 3.67
N PRO A 772 -35.91 19.97 4.95
CA PRO A 772 -35.51 21.04 5.87
C PRO A 772 -33.99 21.31 5.90
N LYS A 773 -33.21 20.88 4.90
CA LYS A 773 -31.74 21.04 4.90
C LYS A 773 -31.32 22.49 4.67
N SER A 774 -30.11 22.84 5.11
CA SER A 774 -29.44 24.07 4.67
C SER A 774 -28.94 23.93 3.23
N ARG A 775 -28.61 25.05 2.54
CA ARG A 775 -28.02 25.00 1.18
C ARG A 775 -26.70 24.21 1.17
N MET A 776 -25.85 24.44 2.19
CA MET A 776 -24.60 23.70 2.39
C MET A 776 -24.84 22.20 2.56
N GLN A 777 -25.68 21.82 3.53
CA GLN A 777 -25.98 20.42 3.83
C GLN A 777 -26.62 19.73 2.64
N ALA A 778 -27.62 20.36 2.01
CA ALA A 778 -28.31 19.80 0.85
C ALA A 778 -27.31 19.45 -0.25
N LYS A 779 -26.38 20.36 -0.58
CA LYS A 779 -25.40 20.11 -1.63
C LYS A 779 -24.41 19.01 -1.27
N MET A 780 -23.83 19.04 -0.07
CA MET A 780 -22.86 18.02 0.36
C MET A 780 -23.50 16.62 0.40
N ASP A 781 -24.70 16.52 0.97
CA ASP A 781 -25.48 15.28 1.02
C ASP A 781 -25.77 14.75 -0.40
N LEU A 782 -26.16 15.62 -1.35
CA LEU A 782 -26.43 15.22 -2.75
C LEU A 782 -25.17 14.75 -3.49
N ILE A 783 -24.02 15.38 -3.26
CA ILE A 783 -22.75 14.96 -3.89
C ILE A 783 -22.30 13.61 -3.31
N GLN A 784 -22.30 13.47 -1.98
CA GLN A 784 -21.96 12.22 -1.31
C GLN A 784 -22.92 11.10 -1.75
N ASN A 785 -24.22 11.38 -1.81
CA ASN A 785 -25.22 10.41 -2.25
C ASN A 785 -24.99 9.95 -3.69
N PHE A 786 -24.69 10.87 -4.61
CA PHE A 786 -24.42 10.53 -6.00
C PHE A 786 -23.20 9.61 -6.14
N TYR A 787 -22.04 10.02 -5.62
CA TYR A 787 -20.80 9.24 -5.79
C TYR A 787 -20.80 7.94 -5.00
N SER A 788 -21.35 7.92 -3.78
CA SER A 788 -21.47 6.69 -2.97
C SER A 788 -22.37 5.63 -3.61
N ASN A 789 -23.20 6.01 -4.60
CA ASN A 789 -24.10 5.10 -5.32
C ASN A 789 -23.76 4.96 -6.81
N PHE A 790 -22.79 5.70 -7.36
CA PHE A 790 -22.44 5.69 -8.79
C PHE A 790 -22.11 4.28 -9.29
N TYR A 791 -21.35 3.55 -8.48
CA TYR A 791 -20.94 2.16 -8.70
C TYR A 791 -22.12 1.19 -8.94
N LYS A 792 -23.36 1.53 -8.53
CA LYS A 792 -24.52 0.64 -8.73
C LYS A 792 -24.95 0.54 -10.19
N ASN A 793 -24.65 1.57 -10.98
CA ASN A 793 -24.89 1.58 -12.43
C ASN A 793 -23.64 1.17 -13.23
N ASN A 794 -22.46 1.23 -12.61
CA ASN A 794 -21.16 0.86 -13.18
C ASN A 794 -20.42 -0.03 -12.15
N PRO A 795 -20.80 -1.31 -11.99
CA PRO A 795 -20.28 -2.14 -10.90
C PRO A 795 -18.77 -2.38 -11.03
N PRO A 796 -17.99 -2.22 -9.95
CA PRO A 796 -16.58 -2.55 -9.94
C PRO A 796 -16.38 -4.07 -9.97
N GLU A 797 -15.14 -4.50 -10.18
CA GLU A 797 -14.74 -5.86 -9.82
C GLU A 797 -15.09 -6.15 -8.34
N PRO A 798 -15.52 -7.38 -7.99
CA PRO A 798 -15.97 -7.71 -6.64
C PRO A 798 -14.96 -7.31 -5.54
N ASN A 799 -15.44 -6.58 -4.54
CA ASN A 799 -14.68 -6.03 -3.40
C ASN A 799 -13.65 -4.92 -3.71
N ALA A 800 -13.58 -4.42 -4.94
CA ALA A 800 -12.78 -3.22 -5.22
C ALA A 800 -13.47 -1.96 -4.66
N ASN A 801 -12.71 -0.88 -4.50
CA ASN A 801 -13.18 0.40 -3.98
C ASN A 801 -14.29 0.98 -4.90
N ARG A 802 -15.40 1.45 -4.32
CA ARG A 802 -16.57 1.90 -5.10
C ARG A 802 -16.27 3.10 -6.01
N PHE A 803 -15.31 3.93 -5.63
CA PHE A 803 -14.95 5.15 -6.33
C PHE A 803 -14.04 4.91 -7.54
N SER A 804 -13.39 3.74 -7.63
CA SER A 804 -12.65 3.27 -8.82
C SER A 804 -13.54 2.94 -10.03
N THR A 805 -14.77 3.44 -10.06
CA THR A 805 -15.71 3.33 -11.19
C THR A 805 -16.08 4.70 -11.75
N ILE A 806 -15.55 5.80 -11.18
CA ILE A 806 -15.90 7.16 -11.58
C ILE A 806 -15.15 7.52 -12.86
N CYS A 807 -15.92 7.64 -13.95
CA CYS A 807 -15.43 7.77 -15.30
C CYS A 807 -14.93 9.18 -15.65
N HIS A 808 -13.85 9.28 -16.43
CA HIS A 808 -13.35 10.56 -16.94
C HIS A 808 -14.31 11.27 -17.94
N GLN A 809 -15.26 10.56 -18.57
CA GLN A 809 -16.29 11.17 -19.44
C GLN A 809 -17.68 11.22 -18.78
N LEU A 810 -17.72 11.43 -17.46
CA LEU A 810 -18.96 11.66 -16.73
C LEU A 810 -19.58 13.02 -17.11
N GLY A 811 -20.77 12.99 -17.69
CA GLY A 811 -21.53 14.19 -18.02
C GLY A 811 -22.18 14.84 -16.80
N THR A 812 -22.54 16.12 -16.92
CA THR A 812 -23.21 16.90 -15.86
C THR A 812 -24.56 16.32 -15.43
N ASP A 813 -25.21 15.52 -16.28
CA ASP A 813 -26.45 14.79 -16.01
C ASP A 813 -26.24 13.46 -15.26
N GLY A 814 -24.99 13.10 -14.96
CA GLY A 814 -24.62 11.83 -14.34
C GLY A 814 -24.52 10.65 -15.31
N THR A 815 -24.67 10.88 -16.63
CA THR A 815 -24.50 9.84 -17.65
C THR A 815 -23.05 9.73 -18.11
N VAL A 816 -22.59 8.51 -18.39
CA VAL A 816 -21.28 8.28 -19.01
C VAL A 816 -21.42 8.51 -20.51
N ARG A 817 -20.68 9.47 -21.06
CA ARG A 817 -20.72 9.79 -22.49
C ARG A 817 -19.53 9.11 -23.18
N GLY A 818 -19.72 8.67 -24.43
CA GLY A 818 -18.68 7.94 -25.17
C GLY A 818 -19.21 7.24 -26.44
N THR A 819 -18.42 7.29 -27.52
CA THR A 819 -18.74 6.67 -28.82
C THR A 819 -18.17 5.26 -28.98
N ASP A 820 -17.16 4.89 -28.18
CA ASP A 820 -16.54 3.56 -28.12
C ASP A 820 -16.89 2.87 -26.79
N ASP A 821 -17.01 1.54 -26.82
CA ASP A 821 -17.31 0.72 -25.63
C ASP A 821 -16.13 0.69 -24.65
N THR A 822 -14.89 0.98 -25.11
CA THR A 822 -13.74 1.24 -24.23
C THR A 822 -13.90 2.51 -23.37
N VAL A 823 -14.71 3.47 -23.84
CA VAL A 823 -14.97 4.75 -23.18
C VAL A 823 -16.20 4.69 -22.27
N ARG A 824 -17.18 3.84 -22.61
CA ARG A 824 -18.37 3.59 -21.76
C ARG A 824 -18.08 2.69 -20.57
N ASN A 825 -17.14 1.75 -20.71
CA ASN A 825 -16.67 0.96 -19.58
C ASN A 825 -15.76 1.82 -18.70
N CYS A 826 -16.23 2.15 -17.50
CA CYS A 826 -15.49 2.94 -16.50
C CYS A 826 -14.46 2.07 -15.76
N ASP A 827 -13.57 1.48 -16.55
CA ASP A 827 -12.64 0.43 -16.17
C ASP A 827 -11.23 1.03 -15.97
N PRO A 828 -10.66 0.97 -14.76
CA PRO A 828 -9.39 1.63 -14.47
C PRO A 828 -8.20 1.09 -15.28
N ALA A 829 -8.23 -0.15 -15.79
CA ALA A 829 -7.13 -0.70 -16.60
C ALA A 829 -7.04 -0.12 -18.01
N TYR A 830 -8.14 0.45 -18.54
CA TYR A 830 -8.07 1.26 -19.77
C TYR A 830 -7.75 2.73 -19.47
N GLY A 831 -7.52 3.06 -18.19
CA GLY A 831 -7.03 4.35 -17.73
C GLY A 831 -8.12 5.34 -17.34
N HIS A 832 -9.29 4.84 -16.92
CA HIS A 832 -10.54 5.59 -16.86
C HIS A 832 -11.12 5.88 -15.47
N ASN A 833 -10.33 5.75 -14.38
CA ASN A 833 -10.63 6.57 -13.19
C ASN A 833 -10.47 8.04 -13.62
N SER A 834 -11.43 8.90 -13.30
CA SER A 834 -11.23 10.32 -13.56
C SER A 834 -9.99 10.79 -12.80
N TYR A 835 -9.00 11.32 -13.50
CA TYR A 835 -7.80 11.90 -12.87
C TYR A 835 -8.14 13.10 -11.96
N THR A 836 -9.40 13.57 -12.00
CA THR A 836 -10.00 14.59 -11.13
C THR A 836 -10.99 14.01 -10.09
N VAL A 837 -11.02 12.68 -9.89
CA VAL A 837 -11.94 12.03 -8.93
C VAL A 837 -11.70 12.52 -7.50
N ASN A 838 -10.45 12.79 -7.12
CA ASN A 838 -10.05 13.48 -5.90
C ASN A 838 -10.88 14.75 -5.59
N LEU A 839 -11.29 15.53 -6.61
CA LEU A 839 -12.14 16.71 -6.41
C LEU A 839 -13.56 16.34 -5.97
N ALA A 840 -14.12 15.27 -6.55
CA ALA A 840 -15.41 14.70 -6.17
C ALA A 840 -15.38 13.99 -4.79
N LEU A 841 -14.18 13.71 -4.27
CA LEU A 841 -13.97 13.05 -2.98
C LEU A 841 -13.73 14.07 -1.84
N CYS A 842 -13.39 15.32 -2.15
CA CYS A 842 -13.30 16.42 -1.17
C CYS A 842 -14.58 16.64 -0.30
N PRO A 843 -15.83 16.51 -0.82
CA PRO A 843 -17.06 16.56 -0.02
C PRO A 843 -17.13 15.56 1.14
N TYR A 844 -16.36 14.47 1.11
CA TYR A 844 -16.29 13.46 2.17
C TYR A 844 -15.41 13.90 3.36
N VAL A 845 -14.73 15.04 3.28
CA VAL A 845 -14.02 15.62 4.43
C VAL A 845 -15.01 16.23 5.43
N THR A 846 -16.06 16.88 4.90
CA THR A 846 -16.99 17.76 5.62
C THR A 846 -17.76 17.07 6.74
N MET A 847 -18.27 17.83 7.71
CA MET A 847 -19.05 17.29 8.82
C MET A 847 -20.42 16.69 8.44
N PHE A 848 -20.92 16.99 7.22
CA PHE A 848 -22.17 16.45 6.70
C PHE A 848 -21.98 15.00 6.25
N ASP A 849 -22.98 14.15 6.49
CA ASP A 849 -22.87 12.68 6.36
C ASP A 849 -24.02 12.02 5.59
N ASP A 850 -24.75 12.79 4.78
CA ASP A 850 -25.94 12.34 4.04
C ASP A 850 -27.03 11.70 4.92
N GLY A 851 -27.15 12.15 6.17
CA GLY A 851 -28.09 11.64 7.16
C GLY A 851 -27.66 10.28 7.71
N GLY A 852 -26.37 10.14 8.02
CA GLY A 852 -25.73 8.90 8.46
C GLY A 852 -25.49 7.86 7.35
N ARG A 853 -25.69 8.23 6.07
CA ARG A 853 -25.48 7.33 4.92
C ARG A 853 -24.02 7.29 4.46
N THR A 854 -23.25 8.35 4.73
CA THR A 854 -21.81 8.44 4.47
C THR A 854 -21.03 7.93 5.68
N THR A 855 -20.87 6.61 5.75
CA THR A 855 -20.20 5.91 6.85
C THR A 855 -18.68 6.18 6.89
N PRO A 856 -17.99 5.90 8.01
CA PRO A 856 -16.53 5.94 8.08
C PRO A 856 -15.85 5.12 6.96
N ASP A 857 -16.36 3.93 6.64
CA ASP A 857 -15.82 3.08 5.56
C ASP A 857 -15.91 3.76 4.19
N ILE A 858 -17.00 4.48 3.93
CA ILE A 858 -17.16 5.25 2.67
C ILE A 858 -16.16 6.41 2.63
N ARG A 859 -15.92 7.09 3.75
CA ARG A 859 -14.90 8.15 3.83
C ARG A 859 -13.48 7.60 3.69
N ARG A 860 -13.23 6.37 4.17
CA ARG A 860 -11.98 5.62 4.00
C ARG A 860 -11.76 5.32 2.52
N GLU A 861 -12.74 4.69 1.87
CA GLU A 861 -12.68 4.43 0.42
C GLU A 861 -12.42 5.73 -0.36
N ALA A 862 -13.00 6.87 0.06
CA ALA A 862 -12.79 8.15 -0.59
C ALA A 862 -11.33 8.67 -0.49
N ILE A 863 -10.71 8.68 0.71
CA ILE A 863 -9.31 9.10 0.82
C ILE A 863 -8.35 8.11 0.15
N GLU A 864 -8.65 6.81 0.22
CA GLU A 864 -7.86 5.74 -0.38
C GLU A 864 -7.82 5.83 -1.93
N GLU A 865 -8.96 6.09 -2.57
CA GLU A 865 -9.04 6.32 -4.02
C GLU A 865 -8.31 7.61 -4.41
N ALA A 866 -8.58 8.72 -3.71
CA ALA A 866 -7.99 10.01 -4.05
C ALA A 866 -6.45 10.03 -3.93
N ILE A 867 -5.90 9.30 -2.95
CA ILE A 867 -4.46 9.06 -2.83
C ILE A 867 -3.95 8.23 -4.01
N SER A 868 -4.65 7.14 -4.32
CA SER A 868 -4.29 6.24 -5.42
C SER A 868 -4.19 6.99 -6.76
N THR A 869 -5.19 7.83 -7.09
CA THR A 869 -5.16 8.65 -8.32
C THR A 869 -4.09 9.73 -8.27
N THR A 870 -3.90 10.42 -7.14
CA THR A 870 -2.90 11.50 -7.02
C THR A 870 -1.48 11.03 -7.36
N VAL A 871 -1.13 9.78 -7.06
CA VAL A 871 0.18 9.23 -7.42
C VAL A 871 0.24 8.75 -8.89
N GLN A 872 -0.89 8.39 -9.51
CA GLN A 872 -0.96 8.01 -10.93
C GLN A 872 -0.85 9.20 -11.89
N ASN A 873 -1.19 10.40 -11.42
CA ASN A 873 -1.29 11.60 -12.24
C ASN A 873 0.06 11.94 -12.88
N ASP A 874 0.10 12.01 -14.22
CA ASP A 874 1.32 12.22 -15.01
C ASP A 874 1.31 13.51 -15.86
N ARG A 875 0.29 14.35 -15.67
CA ARG A 875 0.03 15.64 -16.35
C ARG A 875 -0.04 16.81 -15.37
N TYR A 876 0.31 18.01 -15.83
CA TYR A 876 0.39 19.23 -14.99
C TYR A 876 -0.87 19.40 -14.15
N PHE A 877 -2.02 19.41 -14.81
CA PHE A 877 -3.29 19.76 -14.19
C PHE A 877 -3.70 18.71 -13.15
N GLN A 878 -3.59 17.44 -13.54
CA GLN A 878 -3.92 16.30 -12.71
C GLN A 878 -3.03 16.26 -11.46
N GLU A 879 -1.71 16.42 -11.60
CA GLU A 879 -0.80 16.37 -10.45
C GLU A 879 -0.97 17.60 -9.54
N SER A 880 -1.16 18.80 -10.12
CA SER A 880 -1.38 20.03 -9.35
C SER A 880 -2.63 19.93 -8.48
N LEU A 881 -3.77 19.52 -9.06
CA LEU A 881 -5.00 19.30 -8.29
C LEU A 881 -4.92 18.06 -7.39
N GLY A 882 -4.18 17.03 -7.78
CA GLY A 882 -3.83 15.89 -6.93
C GLY A 882 -3.23 16.36 -5.60
N VAL A 883 -2.13 17.10 -5.66
CA VAL A 883 -1.47 17.67 -4.47
C VAL A 883 -2.40 18.60 -3.70
N TYR A 884 -3.11 19.50 -4.37
CA TYR A 884 -3.94 20.53 -3.71
C TYR A 884 -5.17 19.93 -2.99
N SER A 885 -5.89 19.00 -3.64
CA SER A 885 -7.01 18.29 -3.01
C SER A 885 -6.57 17.39 -1.87
N ILE A 886 -5.43 16.70 -1.98
CA ILE A 886 -4.90 15.86 -0.90
C ILE A 886 -4.46 16.72 0.28
N LEU A 887 -3.80 17.87 0.04
CA LEU A 887 -3.52 18.86 1.07
C LEU A 887 -4.80 19.20 1.86
N PHE A 888 -5.91 19.48 1.16
CA PHE A 888 -7.20 19.72 1.79
C PHE A 888 -7.76 18.51 2.55
N MET A 889 -7.90 17.34 1.92
CA MET A 889 -8.54 16.17 2.54
C MET A 889 -7.77 15.59 3.73
N THR A 890 -6.46 15.84 3.77
CA THR A 890 -5.59 15.48 4.90
C THR A 890 -5.53 16.54 6.00
N GLY A 891 -6.27 17.64 5.87
CA GLY A 891 -6.23 18.77 6.81
C GLY A 891 -4.92 19.57 6.81
N ASN A 892 -4.06 19.37 5.80
CA ASN A 892 -2.86 20.16 5.55
C ASN A 892 -3.12 21.38 4.63
N PHE A 893 -4.39 21.68 4.34
CA PHE A 893 -4.89 22.98 3.88
C PHE A 893 -6.06 23.43 4.79
N PRO A 894 -5.80 23.70 6.08
CA PRO A 894 -6.83 24.11 7.03
C PRO A 894 -7.17 25.59 6.85
N ASN A 895 -8.34 26.04 7.32
CA ASN A 895 -8.68 27.48 7.33
C ASN A 895 -7.54 28.28 8.00
N PRO A 896 -6.79 29.11 7.26
CA PRO A 896 -5.55 29.71 7.78
C PRO A 896 -5.81 30.73 8.89
N MET A 897 -7.04 31.25 9.01
CA MET A 897 -7.44 32.15 10.11
C MET A 897 -7.66 31.40 11.44
N THR A 898 -7.73 30.06 11.41
CA THR A 898 -7.92 29.20 12.60
C THR A 898 -6.64 28.52 13.08
N VAL A 899 -5.55 28.60 12.30
CA VAL A 899 -4.24 28.06 12.67
C VAL A 899 -3.64 28.94 13.79
N PRO A 900 -3.19 28.36 14.92
CA PRO A 900 -2.55 29.16 15.97
C PRO A 900 -1.25 29.81 15.46
N LYS A 901 -0.97 31.02 15.96
CA LYS A 901 0.15 31.87 15.53
C LYS A 901 1.36 31.72 16.45
#